data_AF-A0A0G4HHV3-F1
#
_entry.id   AF-A0A0G4HHV3-F1
#
_cell.length_a   1.000
_cell.length_b   1.000
_cell.length_c   1.000
_cell.angle_alpha   90.00
_cell.angle_beta   90.00
_cell.angle_gamma   90.00
#
_symmetry.space_group_name_H-M   'P 1'
#
loop_
_entity.id
_entity.type
_entity.pdbx_description
1 polymer ?
#
loop_
_entity_poly.entity_id
_entity_poly.type
_entity_poly.pdbx_seq_one_letter_code
_entity_poly.pdbx_strand_id
1 'polypeptide(L)'
;MAEEARIGRTRLQKETSENSFAFLSNTCGKKMLESQLRDEEKKLKEALKKNEDDVQSVWDKGTTDEHALAVDVLGLEDETVDWRALLPVFLKQSRRVWRARLRHVIQDETAATVAEELQSLIFSRVFLETTLQHIQRALSDLQSFNPSDSNSFVKIGTTLRSQRVEMEALLAMPAILVFEYAANLRLREDQALDMMRLLQEPSREEERGPSTSAETPQGSSKPPDPVPMIIQRLMGGGKTFVLGTLLATCKADGYHLSVLVTPQALYEMNAQDMAGRTWSFFGQRAHFLNYERESAERTDIARLRYVRRELERAVNQRHYIVIPPATAHTVQNIFVELLHELAHFKQAPSKALSEEQSGEESEEEKLRIEALQHRRDVLIELASILRLFRQRGSGVFDEIDVTFDPKTEHNFPLSHKSKPQTEMLDLITHLYTLAGTDGNIKSLIGVRRRSQVENFELHFQDKVQPALIRAAADFIVSDSKWKARVCLGVRREQDDCLKMVLEFLSTPQEQKEKDSKEGKRQREIAMGLEEEAGGSEGLELLALAHMQIWTMFKGTWTKSVNLHYGRSKARPNFPLPVPYSAANTPNESFEFANRWEVLNRACMTYLVTGLSAEQTHQWVIESQKQLMREEEQATEGKTIAPVEYAQIRKDLPAQV
;
A
#
# COMPACT_ATOMS: atom_id res chain seq x y z
N MET A 1 -16.18 24.78 -20.10
CA MET A 1 -16.91 24.02 -19.06
C MET A 1 -16.18 23.89 -17.71
N ALA A 2 -15.12 23.09 -17.54
CA ALA A 2 -14.47 22.95 -16.22
C ALA A 2 -13.81 24.26 -15.72
N GLU A 3 -13.16 25.00 -16.62
CA GLU A 3 -12.56 26.31 -16.30
C GLU A 3 -13.62 27.40 -16.08
N GLU A 4 -14.73 27.37 -16.82
CA GLU A 4 -15.87 28.26 -16.58
C GLU A 4 -16.59 27.96 -15.26
N ALA A 5 -16.68 26.69 -14.85
CA ALA A 5 -17.24 26.31 -13.55
C ALA A 5 -16.32 26.76 -12.41
N ARG A 6 -14.99 26.73 -12.62
CA ARG A 6 -13.99 27.25 -11.69
C ARG A 6 -14.12 28.77 -11.55
N ILE A 7 -14.08 29.49 -12.66
CA ILE A 7 -14.26 30.95 -12.72
C ILE A 7 -15.62 31.36 -12.14
N GLY A 8 -16.68 30.59 -12.45
CA GLY A 8 -18.03 30.78 -11.92
C GLY A 8 -18.09 30.62 -10.40
N ARG A 9 -17.48 29.57 -9.82
CA ARG A 9 -17.40 29.41 -8.37
C ARG A 9 -16.59 30.51 -7.70
N THR A 10 -15.44 30.88 -8.24
CA THR A 10 -14.61 31.95 -7.67
C THR A 10 -15.33 33.30 -7.73
N ARG A 11 -16.07 33.57 -8.82
CA ARG A 11 -16.90 34.76 -8.97
C ARG A 11 -18.09 34.77 -8.01
N LEU A 12 -18.78 33.63 -7.84
CA LEU A 12 -19.93 33.51 -6.94
C LEU A 12 -19.50 33.56 -5.47
N GLN A 13 -18.35 32.98 -5.12
CA GLN A 13 -17.71 33.15 -3.80
C GLN A 13 -17.30 34.60 -3.57
N LYS A 14 -16.70 35.27 -4.56
CA LYS A 14 -16.33 36.69 -4.47
C LYS A 14 -17.57 37.58 -4.29
N GLU A 15 -18.59 37.42 -5.14
CA GLU A 15 -19.85 38.17 -5.06
C GLU A 15 -20.63 37.89 -3.76
N THR A 16 -20.69 36.64 -3.27
CA THR A 16 -21.33 36.35 -1.97
C THR A 16 -20.50 36.82 -0.77
N SER A 17 -19.18 36.90 -0.90
CA SER A 17 -18.28 37.45 0.12
C SER A 17 -18.40 38.98 0.20
N GLU A 18 -18.41 39.65 -0.96
CA GLU A 18 -18.59 41.10 -1.10
C GLU A 18 -20.00 41.53 -0.67
N ASN A 19 -21.05 40.79 -1.03
CA ASN A 19 -22.43 41.11 -0.64
C ASN A 19 -22.71 40.89 0.86
N SER A 20 -22.09 39.89 1.48
CA SER A 20 -22.28 39.66 2.93
C SER A 20 -21.54 40.67 3.79
N PHE A 21 -20.44 41.27 3.32
CA PHE A 21 -19.89 42.44 4.00
C PHE A 21 -20.49 43.76 3.57
N ALA A 22 -21.00 43.91 2.35
CA ALA A 22 -21.83 45.06 2.05
C ALA A 22 -23.02 45.10 3.03
N PHE A 23 -23.57 43.94 3.38
CA PHE A 23 -24.55 43.82 4.46
C PHE A 23 -23.95 44.06 5.86
N LEU A 24 -22.89 43.34 6.27
CA LEU A 24 -22.28 43.50 7.62
C LEU A 24 -21.64 44.88 7.85
N SER A 25 -20.93 45.46 6.88
CA SER A 25 -20.35 46.81 6.96
C SER A 25 -21.40 47.91 6.99
N ASN A 26 -22.57 47.71 6.38
CA ASN A 26 -23.68 48.68 6.43
C ASN A 26 -24.59 48.52 7.66
N THR A 27 -24.56 47.39 8.39
CA THR A 27 -25.46 47.15 9.53
C THR A 27 -24.79 46.82 10.87
N CYS A 28 -23.52 46.38 10.88
CA CYS A 28 -22.79 45.99 12.10
C CYS A 28 -21.31 46.36 11.98
N GLY A 29 -20.91 47.54 12.48
CA GLY A 29 -19.52 47.98 12.44
C GLY A 29 -18.58 47.00 13.17
N LYS A 30 -17.32 46.88 12.73
CA LYS A 30 -16.27 46.01 13.33
C LYS A 30 -16.30 46.02 14.87
N LYS A 31 -16.40 47.21 15.47
CA LYS A 31 -16.46 47.39 16.93
C LYS A 31 -17.70 46.78 17.58
N MET A 32 -18.85 46.85 16.90
CA MET A 32 -20.10 46.28 17.39
C MET A 32 -20.03 44.75 17.38
N LEU A 33 -19.56 44.16 16.28
CA LEU A 33 -19.36 42.70 16.18
C LEU A 33 -18.32 42.22 17.20
N GLU A 34 -17.22 42.96 17.38
CA GLU A 34 -16.21 42.64 18.40
C GLU A 34 -16.80 42.69 19.81
N SER A 35 -17.59 43.72 20.13
CA SER A 35 -18.28 43.82 21.43
C SER A 35 -19.22 42.65 21.66
N GLN A 36 -20.06 42.30 20.68
CA GLN A 36 -20.98 41.16 20.77
C GLN A 36 -20.25 39.84 20.98
N LEU A 37 -19.17 39.60 20.23
CA LEU A 37 -18.36 38.39 20.40
C LEU A 37 -17.68 38.33 21.77
N ARG A 38 -17.20 39.46 22.31
CA ARG A 38 -16.62 39.52 23.67
C ARG A 38 -17.66 39.31 24.77
N ASP A 39 -18.87 39.83 24.59
CA ASP A 39 -19.98 39.61 25.52
C ASP A 39 -20.37 38.13 25.54
N GLU A 40 -20.46 37.48 24.37
CA GLU A 40 -20.70 36.03 24.29
C GLU A 40 -19.51 35.22 24.84
N GLU A 41 -18.27 35.63 24.58
CA GLU A 41 -17.08 35.01 25.18
C GLU A 41 -17.15 35.03 26.72
N LYS A 42 -17.58 36.16 27.30
CA LYS A 42 -17.74 36.30 28.75
C LYS A 42 -18.84 35.38 29.29
N LYS A 43 -20.01 35.34 28.65
CA LYS A 43 -21.11 34.43 29.04
C LYS A 43 -20.67 32.97 28.99
N LEU A 44 -19.93 32.57 27.96
CA LEU A 44 -19.40 31.21 27.84
C LEU A 44 -18.38 30.89 28.94
N LYS A 45 -17.50 31.82 29.31
CA LYS A 45 -16.56 31.62 30.43
C LYS A 45 -17.28 31.44 31.77
N GLU A 46 -18.34 32.21 32.01
CA GLU A 46 -19.19 32.05 33.20
C GLU A 46 -19.91 30.70 33.20
N ALA A 47 -20.45 30.28 32.05
CA ALA A 47 -21.09 28.98 31.89
C ALA A 47 -20.11 27.81 32.06
N LEU A 48 -18.88 27.93 31.55
CA LEU A 48 -17.81 26.95 31.73
C LEU A 48 -17.45 26.81 33.21
N LYS A 49 -17.26 27.92 33.92
CA LYS A 49 -16.97 27.90 35.36
C LYS A 49 -18.08 27.19 36.13
N LYS A 50 -19.34 27.56 35.88
CA LYS A 50 -20.49 26.88 36.49
C LYS A 50 -20.49 25.37 36.19
N ASN A 51 -20.25 24.99 34.94
CA ASN A 51 -20.20 23.59 34.55
C ASN A 51 -19.02 22.83 35.20
N GLU A 52 -17.90 23.51 35.48
CA GLU A 52 -16.78 22.96 36.25
C GLU A 52 -17.18 22.67 37.69
N ASP A 53 -17.84 23.63 38.34
CA ASP A 53 -18.39 23.48 39.68
C ASP A 53 -19.42 22.33 39.73
N ASP A 54 -20.25 22.18 38.69
CA ASP A 54 -21.22 21.09 38.56
C ASP A 54 -20.53 19.73 38.37
N VAL A 55 -19.47 19.65 37.54
CA VAL A 55 -18.67 18.42 37.34
C VAL A 55 -18.02 18.00 38.66
N GLN A 56 -17.41 18.94 39.37
CA GLN A 56 -16.79 18.67 40.67
C GLN A 56 -17.85 18.25 41.70
N SER A 57 -19.00 18.93 41.77
CA SER A 57 -20.08 18.55 42.69
C SER A 57 -20.62 17.14 42.44
N VAL A 58 -20.77 16.72 41.18
CA VAL A 58 -21.20 15.36 40.83
C VAL A 58 -20.11 14.34 41.16
N TRP A 59 -18.84 14.71 40.98
CA TRP A 59 -17.71 13.89 41.38
C TRP A 59 -17.68 13.65 42.88
N ASP A 60 -17.82 14.71 43.69
CA ASP A 60 -17.80 14.65 45.16
C ASP A 60 -18.99 13.85 45.73
N LYS A 61 -20.16 13.90 45.07
CA LYS A 61 -21.32 13.06 45.44
C LYS A 61 -21.05 11.56 45.30
N GLY A 62 -20.14 11.21 44.40
CA GLY A 62 -19.76 9.82 44.16
C GLY A 62 -18.90 9.23 45.28
N THR A 63 -18.29 10.05 46.14
CA THR A 63 -17.16 9.61 46.97
C THR A 63 -17.47 9.63 48.46
N THR A 64 -17.21 8.50 49.14
CA THR A 64 -16.89 8.47 50.59
C THR A 64 -15.38 8.44 50.85
N ASP A 65 -14.59 8.17 49.80
CA ASP A 65 -13.11 8.14 49.80
C ASP A 65 -12.61 8.75 48.47
N GLU A 66 -12.32 10.06 48.50
CA GLU A 66 -11.91 10.86 47.34
C GLU A 66 -10.58 10.38 46.74
N HIS A 67 -9.70 9.82 47.56
CA HIS A 67 -8.35 9.43 47.16
C HIS A 67 -8.35 8.10 46.38
N ALA A 68 -9.21 7.15 46.76
CA ALA A 68 -9.36 5.88 46.05
C ALA A 68 -9.88 6.08 44.61
N LEU A 69 -10.80 7.03 44.38
CA LEU A 69 -11.40 7.24 43.06
C LEU A 69 -10.44 7.96 42.10
N ALA A 70 -9.72 8.99 42.55
CA ALA A 70 -8.73 9.71 41.75
C ALA A 70 -7.57 8.79 41.29
N VAL A 71 -7.06 7.96 42.21
CA VAL A 71 -5.93 7.07 41.94
C VAL A 71 -6.36 5.83 41.16
N ASP A 72 -7.45 5.13 41.55
CA ASP A 72 -7.81 3.85 40.93
C ASP A 72 -8.56 4.01 39.60
N VAL A 73 -9.34 5.08 39.40
CA VAL A 73 -10.15 5.25 38.17
C VAL A 73 -9.38 5.96 37.05
N LEU A 74 -8.48 6.89 37.41
CA LEU A 74 -7.82 7.79 36.45
C LEU A 74 -6.30 7.88 36.62
N GLY A 75 -5.73 7.37 37.71
CA GLY A 75 -4.29 7.48 37.99
C GLY A 75 -3.85 8.93 38.24
N LEU A 76 -4.72 9.76 38.83
CA LEU A 76 -4.43 11.16 39.14
C LEU A 76 -3.87 11.28 40.56
N GLU A 77 -2.87 12.15 40.74
CA GLU A 77 -2.25 12.44 42.05
C GLU A 77 -3.00 13.51 42.85
N ASP A 78 -3.84 14.33 42.18
CA ASP A 78 -4.55 15.47 42.77
C ASP A 78 -6.05 15.19 42.99
N GLU A 79 -6.64 15.85 44.00
CA GLU A 79 -8.06 15.77 44.37
C GLU A 79 -9.00 16.46 43.36
N THR A 80 -8.47 17.34 42.49
CA THR A 80 -9.27 18.06 41.50
C THR A 80 -9.46 17.25 40.22
N VAL A 81 -10.69 17.18 39.71
CA VAL A 81 -11.01 16.44 38.49
C VAL A 81 -10.52 17.18 37.25
N ASP A 82 -9.46 16.69 36.61
CA ASP A 82 -9.16 17.09 35.23
C ASP A 82 -10.16 16.44 34.27
N TRP A 83 -11.17 17.20 33.86
CA TRP A 83 -12.18 16.72 32.91
C TRP A 83 -11.57 16.24 31.58
N ARG A 84 -10.38 16.72 31.19
CA ARG A 84 -9.69 16.26 29.97
C ARG A 84 -9.27 14.81 30.09
N ALA A 85 -8.86 14.37 31.27
CA ALA A 85 -8.54 12.98 31.56
C ALA A 85 -9.78 12.07 31.43
N LEU A 86 -10.99 12.63 31.52
CA LEU A 86 -12.25 11.91 31.34
C LEU A 86 -12.64 11.71 29.87
N LEU A 87 -12.03 12.44 28.92
CA LEU A 87 -12.42 12.37 27.49
C LEU A 87 -12.31 10.97 26.89
N PRO A 88 -11.25 10.17 27.13
CA PRO A 88 -11.19 8.80 26.63
C PRO A 88 -12.30 7.91 27.20
N VAL A 89 -12.76 8.16 28.42
CA VAL A 89 -13.86 7.39 29.05
C VAL A 89 -15.20 7.83 28.46
N PHE A 90 -15.40 9.14 28.32
CA PHE A 90 -16.55 9.77 27.67
C PHE A 90 -16.78 9.23 26.25
N LEU A 91 -15.71 9.11 25.45
CA LEU A 91 -15.75 8.58 24.09
C LEU A 91 -16.08 7.10 24.01
N LYS A 92 -15.72 6.33 25.04
CA LYS A 92 -16.02 4.90 25.08
C LYS A 92 -17.52 4.63 25.29
N GLN A 93 -18.33 5.66 25.60
CA GLN A 93 -19.81 5.76 25.58
C GLN A 93 -20.62 4.63 26.24
N SER A 94 -19.95 3.64 26.79
CA SER A 94 -20.56 2.49 27.40
C SER A 94 -20.85 2.86 28.84
N ARG A 95 -22.13 3.01 29.17
CA ARG A 95 -22.60 3.08 30.58
C ARG A 95 -22.00 1.94 31.40
N ARG A 96 -21.74 0.78 30.77
CA ARG A 96 -21.06 -0.36 31.39
C ARG A 96 -19.59 -0.10 31.71
N VAL A 97 -18.84 0.66 30.89
CA VAL A 97 -17.43 1.01 31.18
C VAL A 97 -17.37 2.00 32.34
N TRP A 98 -18.23 3.02 32.33
CA TRP A 98 -18.36 3.95 33.46
C TRP A 98 -18.75 3.21 34.74
N ARG A 99 -19.82 2.40 34.70
CA ARG A 99 -20.25 1.58 35.84
C ARG A 99 -19.16 0.63 36.31
N ALA A 100 -18.48 -0.08 35.41
CA ALA A 100 -17.41 -1.01 35.80
C ALA A 100 -16.28 -0.31 36.54
N ARG A 101 -15.91 0.90 36.13
CA ARG A 101 -14.90 1.71 36.82
C ARG A 101 -15.40 2.24 38.16
N LEU A 102 -16.62 2.78 38.20
CA LEU A 102 -17.21 3.38 39.40
C LEU A 102 -17.64 2.33 40.45
N ARG A 103 -17.97 1.10 40.06
CA ARG A 103 -18.39 -0.01 40.95
C ARG A 103 -17.37 -0.38 42.01
N HIS A 104 -16.09 -0.09 41.78
CA HIS A 104 -15.04 -0.36 42.75
C HIS A 104 -15.08 0.62 43.93
N VAL A 105 -15.77 1.74 43.78
CA VAL A 105 -15.77 2.84 44.76
C VAL A 105 -17.18 3.22 45.23
N ILE A 106 -18.20 2.97 44.40
CA ILE A 106 -19.59 3.41 44.63
C ILE A 106 -20.55 2.22 44.50
N GLN A 107 -21.63 2.21 45.28
CA GLN A 107 -22.73 1.26 45.12
C GLN A 107 -23.29 1.27 43.68
N ASP A 108 -23.74 0.12 43.17
CA ASP A 108 -24.03 -0.07 41.74
C ASP A 108 -25.14 0.85 41.19
N GLU A 109 -26.16 1.16 42.00
CA GLU A 109 -27.26 2.05 41.59
C GLU A 109 -26.82 3.51 41.50
N THR A 110 -26.06 4.01 42.48
CA THR A 110 -25.53 5.38 42.49
C THR A 110 -24.45 5.57 41.43
N ALA A 111 -23.62 4.55 41.17
CA ALA A 111 -22.63 4.56 40.10
C ALA A 111 -23.25 4.79 38.70
N ALA A 112 -24.45 4.24 38.45
CA ALA A 112 -25.15 4.43 37.19
C ALA A 112 -25.63 5.88 37.00
N THR A 113 -26.20 6.48 38.04
CA THR A 113 -26.69 7.87 38.02
C THR A 113 -25.52 8.86 37.86
N VAL A 114 -24.47 8.69 38.66
CA VAL A 114 -23.25 9.53 38.58
C VAL A 114 -22.62 9.44 37.19
N ALA A 115 -22.56 8.24 36.59
CA ALA A 115 -22.05 8.07 35.24
C ALA A 115 -22.86 8.84 34.18
N GLU A 116 -24.20 8.84 34.28
CA GLU A 116 -25.07 9.54 33.35
C GLU A 116 -24.97 11.06 33.51
N GLU A 117 -24.90 11.55 34.75
CA GLU A 117 -24.68 12.97 35.05
C GLU A 117 -23.31 13.44 34.55
N LEU A 118 -22.23 12.72 34.84
CA LEU A 118 -20.88 13.04 34.35
C LEU A 118 -20.81 13.02 32.83
N GLN A 119 -21.40 12.02 32.16
CA GLN A 119 -21.41 11.97 30.69
C GLN A 119 -22.10 13.20 30.09
N SER A 120 -23.23 13.62 30.65
CA SER A 120 -23.97 14.82 30.22
C SER A 120 -23.16 16.11 30.48
N LEU A 121 -22.55 16.23 31.66
CA LEU A 121 -21.76 17.39 32.04
C LEU A 121 -20.48 17.52 31.19
N ILE A 122 -19.79 16.40 30.90
CA ILE A 122 -18.61 16.39 30.01
C ILE A 122 -19.02 16.76 28.59
N PHE A 123 -20.14 16.23 28.07
CA PHE A 123 -20.66 16.64 26.77
C PHE A 123 -20.88 18.15 26.72
N SER A 124 -21.57 18.69 27.73
CA SER A 124 -21.82 20.13 27.86
C SER A 124 -20.50 20.93 27.94
N ARG A 125 -19.53 20.47 28.72
CA ARG A 125 -18.20 21.09 28.84
C ARG A 125 -17.52 21.20 27.49
N VAL A 126 -17.37 20.08 26.77
CA VAL A 126 -16.70 20.05 25.46
C VAL A 126 -17.46 20.89 24.44
N PHE A 127 -18.79 20.87 24.48
CA PHE A 127 -19.63 21.70 23.62
C PHE A 127 -19.39 23.20 23.87
N LEU A 128 -19.32 23.63 25.14
CA LEU A 128 -19.04 25.01 25.52
C LEU A 128 -17.61 25.42 25.14
N GLU A 129 -16.61 24.57 25.40
CA GLU A 129 -15.20 24.82 25.07
C GLU A 129 -15.00 24.98 23.56
N THR A 130 -15.55 24.09 22.74
CA THR A 130 -15.48 24.22 21.27
C THR A 130 -16.18 25.47 20.76
N THR A 131 -17.23 25.93 21.46
CA THR A 131 -17.93 27.18 21.12
C THR A 131 -17.08 28.38 21.49
N LEU A 132 -16.44 28.37 22.66
CA LEU A 132 -15.52 29.40 23.10
C LEU A 132 -14.32 29.51 22.15
N GLN A 133 -13.69 28.39 21.81
CA GLN A 133 -12.59 28.33 20.84
C GLN A 133 -13.01 28.95 19.49
N HIS A 134 -14.22 28.65 19.02
CA HIS A 134 -14.74 29.23 17.80
C HIS A 134 -14.90 30.76 17.87
N ILE A 135 -15.45 31.28 18.96
CA ILE A 135 -15.56 32.73 19.19
C ILE A 135 -14.17 33.37 19.27
N GLN A 136 -13.22 32.74 19.96
CA GLN A 136 -11.85 33.23 20.07
C GLN A 136 -11.14 33.25 18.70
N ARG A 137 -11.35 32.25 17.85
CA ARG A 137 -10.87 32.26 16.46
C ARG A 137 -11.48 33.42 15.68
N ALA A 138 -12.79 33.64 15.79
CA ALA A 138 -13.48 34.76 15.15
C ALA A 138 -12.94 36.11 15.64
N LEU A 139 -12.71 36.28 16.94
CA LEU A 139 -12.10 37.48 17.52
C LEU A 139 -10.66 37.69 17.04
N SER A 140 -9.85 36.64 16.99
CA SER A 140 -8.47 36.71 16.48
C SER A 140 -8.44 37.10 15.00
N ASP A 141 -9.32 36.51 14.19
CA ASP A 141 -9.46 36.84 12.77
C ASP A 141 -9.92 38.30 12.61
N LEU A 142 -10.86 38.77 13.43
CA LEU A 142 -11.31 40.17 13.46
C LEU A 142 -10.23 41.16 13.88
N GLN A 143 -9.38 40.79 14.83
CA GLN A 143 -8.24 41.62 15.27
C GLN A 143 -7.21 41.74 14.15
N SER A 144 -6.88 40.63 13.48
CA SER A 144 -5.96 40.59 12.35
C SER A 144 -6.54 41.14 11.03
N PHE A 145 -7.86 41.41 11.00
CA PHE A 145 -8.56 41.85 9.79
C PHE A 145 -8.02 43.18 9.26
N ASN A 146 -7.54 43.15 8.03
CA ASN A 146 -7.11 44.31 7.26
C ASN A 146 -8.05 44.50 6.06
N PRO A 147 -8.77 45.63 5.95
CA PRO A 147 -9.70 45.89 4.84
C PRO A 147 -9.06 45.80 3.46
N SER A 148 -7.75 45.98 3.37
CA SER A 148 -7.00 45.92 2.10
C SER A 148 -6.59 44.51 1.69
N ASP A 149 -6.70 43.51 2.59
CA ASP A 149 -6.33 42.12 2.32
C ASP A 149 -7.56 41.23 2.13
N SER A 150 -7.78 40.80 0.88
CA SER A 150 -8.88 39.90 0.52
C SER A 150 -8.78 38.53 1.20
N ASN A 151 -7.60 38.08 1.61
CA ASN A 151 -7.46 36.80 2.31
C ASN A 151 -7.96 36.88 3.75
N SER A 152 -7.62 37.94 4.48
CA SER A 152 -8.16 38.20 5.81
C SER A 152 -9.71 38.26 5.81
N PHE A 153 -10.27 38.80 4.73
CA PHE A 153 -11.70 38.85 4.48
C PHE A 153 -12.34 37.46 4.34
N VAL A 154 -11.79 36.62 3.46
CA VAL A 154 -12.30 35.26 3.27
C VAL A 154 -12.16 34.45 4.56
N LYS A 155 -11.06 34.62 5.29
CA LYS A 155 -10.82 33.93 6.56
C LYS A 155 -11.88 34.26 7.62
N ILE A 156 -12.16 35.54 7.85
CA ILE A 156 -13.18 35.90 8.85
C ILE A 156 -14.60 35.48 8.43
N GLY A 157 -14.92 35.63 7.14
CA GLY A 157 -16.20 35.20 6.60
C GLY A 157 -16.40 33.68 6.72
N THR A 158 -15.36 32.89 6.47
CA THR A 158 -15.41 31.43 6.61
C THR A 158 -15.53 31.00 8.06
N THR A 159 -14.81 31.64 8.99
CA THR A 159 -14.99 31.41 10.43
C THR A 159 -16.42 31.74 10.85
N LEU A 160 -16.91 32.96 10.64
CA LEU A 160 -18.26 33.36 11.10
C LEU A 160 -19.41 32.55 10.47
N ARG A 161 -19.23 32.07 9.23
CA ARG A 161 -20.24 31.24 8.54
C ARG A 161 -20.15 29.76 8.89
N SER A 162 -19.13 29.30 9.61
CA SER A 162 -19.01 27.87 9.93
C SER A 162 -20.12 27.49 10.91
N GLN A 163 -21.22 27.00 10.34
CA GLN A 163 -22.33 26.44 11.10
C GLN A 163 -21.83 25.18 11.80
N ARG A 164 -22.24 25.04 13.07
CA ARG A 164 -22.00 23.81 13.80
C ARG A 164 -22.91 22.74 13.22
N VAL A 165 -22.42 21.51 13.24
CA VAL A 165 -23.21 20.32 12.94
C VAL A 165 -24.46 20.27 13.84
N GLU A 166 -25.57 19.76 13.31
CA GLU A 166 -26.79 19.52 14.06
C GLU A 166 -26.54 18.76 15.37
N MET A 167 -27.27 19.17 16.43
CA MET A 167 -27.08 18.62 17.77
C MET A 167 -27.31 17.11 17.83
N GLU A 168 -28.26 16.60 17.04
CA GLU A 168 -28.55 15.17 16.93
C GLU A 168 -27.32 14.37 16.49
N ALA A 169 -26.56 14.87 15.51
CA ALA A 169 -25.34 14.21 15.05
C ALA A 169 -24.23 14.25 16.10
N LEU A 170 -24.12 15.35 16.86
CA LEU A 170 -23.15 15.47 17.95
C LEU A 170 -23.47 14.53 19.12
N LEU A 171 -24.75 14.36 19.43
CA LEU A 171 -25.24 13.40 20.44
C LEU A 171 -25.07 11.96 19.99
N ALA A 172 -25.31 11.68 18.71
CA ALA A 172 -25.08 10.37 18.11
C ALA A 172 -23.58 10.02 18.04
N MET A 173 -22.72 11.04 17.84
CA MET A 173 -21.28 10.85 17.70
C MET A 173 -20.45 11.89 18.47
N PRO A 174 -20.36 11.76 19.80
CA PRO A 174 -19.52 12.60 20.66
C PRO A 174 -18.05 12.71 20.25
N ALA A 175 -17.52 11.76 19.48
CA ALA A 175 -16.17 11.83 18.90
C ALA A 175 -15.97 13.07 18.01
N ILE A 176 -17.02 13.57 17.36
CA ILE A 176 -16.98 14.81 16.58
C ILE A 176 -16.61 15.98 17.50
N LEU A 177 -17.26 16.12 18.66
CA LEU A 177 -17.00 17.22 19.59
C LEU A 177 -15.57 17.17 20.14
N VAL A 178 -15.10 15.98 20.50
CA VAL A 178 -13.72 15.82 21.00
C VAL A 178 -12.70 16.15 19.91
N PHE A 179 -12.97 15.75 18.66
CA PHE A 179 -12.15 16.13 17.52
C PHE A 179 -12.13 17.63 17.31
N GLU A 180 -13.30 18.29 17.32
CA GLU A 180 -13.40 19.75 17.19
C GLU A 180 -12.59 20.48 18.26
N TYR A 181 -12.67 19.99 19.50
CA TYR A 181 -11.96 20.55 20.65
C TYR A 181 -10.44 20.42 20.50
N ALA A 182 -9.98 19.20 20.24
CA ALA A 182 -8.56 18.90 20.20
C ALA A 182 -7.87 19.45 18.94
N ALA A 183 -8.57 19.46 17.81
CA ALA A 183 -8.07 20.01 16.56
C ALA A 183 -8.31 21.53 16.43
N ASN A 184 -8.99 22.15 17.40
CA ASN A 184 -9.36 23.57 17.41
C ASN A 184 -10.01 24.00 16.07
N LEU A 185 -10.95 23.20 15.57
CA LEU A 185 -11.66 23.43 14.31
C LEU A 185 -13.13 23.04 14.43
N ARG A 186 -14.00 23.57 13.57
CA ARG A 186 -15.39 23.09 13.45
C ARG A 186 -15.50 22.13 12.27
N LEU A 187 -16.17 21.01 12.51
CA LEU A 187 -16.45 20.02 11.50
C LEU A 187 -17.51 20.60 10.54
N ARG A 188 -17.33 20.37 9.24
CA ARG A 188 -18.37 20.74 8.26
C ARG A 188 -19.53 19.77 8.34
N GLU A 189 -20.74 20.27 8.08
CA GLU A 189 -21.96 19.45 8.06
C GLU A 189 -21.82 18.24 7.10
N ASP A 190 -21.23 18.45 5.92
CA ASP A 190 -20.99 17.38 4.95
C ASP A 190 -20.02 16.30 5.48
N GLN A 191 -19.04 16.65 6.31
CA GLN A 191 -18.14 15.68 6.96
C GLN A 191 -18.86 14.90 8.06
N ALA A 192 -19.74 15.55 8.83
CA ALA A 192 -20.53 14.87 9.84
C ALA A 192 -21.55 13.91 9.24
N LEU A 193 -22.22 14.32 8.16
CA LEU A 193 -23.15 13.46 7.41
C LEU A 193 -22.43 12.25 6.81
N ASP A 194 -21.24 12.43 6.24
CA ASP A 194 -20.40 11.33 5.78
C ASP A 194 -20.07 10.35 6.91
N MET A 195 -19.69 10.85 8.08
CA MET A 195 -19.41 10.03 9.27
C MET A 195 -20.65 9.26 9.73
N MET A 196 -21.81 9.90 9.79
CA MET A 196 -23.06 9.25 10.16
C MET A 196 -23.41 8.14 9.17
N ARG A 197 -23.30 8.39 7.86
CA ARG A 197 -23.55 7.37 6.82
C ARG A 197 -22.59 6.19 6.90
N LEU A 198 -21.31 6.44 7.21
CA LEU A 198 -20.30 5.40 7.31
C LEU A 198 -20.40 4.54 8.59
N LEU A 199 -21.04 5.07 9.63
CA LEU A 199 -21.24 4.39 10.91
C LEU A 199 -22.69 3.97 11.15
N GLN A 200 -23.60 4.27 10.21
CA GLN A 200 -25.00 3.87 10.30
C GLN A 200 -25.10 2.35 10.34
N GLU A 201 -25.81 1.86 11.35
CA GLU A 201 -26.19 0.46 11.41
C GLU A 201 -27.19 0.18 10.26
N PRO A 202 -27.01 -0.92 9.50
CA PRO A 202 -28.01 -1.31 8.52
C PRO A 202 -29.37 -1.44 9.23
N SER A 203 -30.36 -0.70 8.74
CA SER A 203 -31.72 -0.74 9.28
C SER A 203 -32.23 -2.17 9.24
N ARG A 204 -32.41 -2.78 10.43
CA ARG A 204 -32.85 -4.18 10.66
C ARG A 204 -34.17 -4.58 9.98
N GLU A 205 -34.85 -3.65 9.30
CA GLU A 205 -36.10 -3.89 8.59
C GLU A 205 -35.90 -4.58 7.24
N GLU A 206 -34.74 -4.44 6.58
CA GLU A 206 -34.51 -5.07 5.25
C GLU A 206 -34.03 -6.53 5.32
N GLU A 207 -33.46 -6.98 6.45
CA GLU A 207 -32.95 -8.37 6.59
C GLU A 207 -33.92 -9.35 7.27
N ARG A 208 -35.13 -8.91 7.66
CA ARG A 208 -36.19 -9.84 8.09
C ARG A 208 -36.84 -10.50 6.89
N GLY A 209 -36.11 -11.39 6.23
CA GLY A 209 -36.71 -12.46 5.46
C GLY A 209 -37.67 -13.28 6.33
N PRO A 210 -38.78 -13.79 5.79
CA PRO A 210 -39.76 -14.55 6.56
C PRO A 210 -39.25 -15.98 6.77
N SER A 211 -38.39 -16.23 7.77
CA SER A 211 -38.21 -17.59 8.26
C SER A 211 -37.56 -17.70 9.65
N THR A 212 -38.26 -18.49 10.45
CA THR A 212 -37.80 -19.42 11.49
C THR A 212 -37.30 -18.90 12.84
N SER A 213 -38.18 -19.16 13.81
CA SER A 213 -37.96 -19.58 15.20
C SER A 213 -37.26 -18.62 16.14
N ALA A 214 -38.10 -18.03 16.99
CA ALA A 214 -37.77 -17.43 18.25
C ALA A 214 -37.14 -18.45 19.21
N GLU A 215 -35.84 -18.36 19.45
CA GLU A 215 -35.22 -18.91 20.66
C GLU A 215 -34.20 -17.92 21.25
N THR A 216 -34.53 -17.53 22.49
CA THR A 216 -33.70 -17.05 23.62
C THR A 216 -32.81 -15.79 23.47
N PRO A 217 -33.09 -14.72 24.24
CA PRO A 217 -32.25 -13.52 24.31
C PRO A 217 -31.34 -13.54 25.55
N GLN A 218 -30.11 -14.07 25.46
CA GLN A 218 -29.09 -13.78 26.47
C GLN A 218 -27.68 -13.68 25.85
N GLY A 219 -27.10 -12.48 25.92
CA GLY A 219 -25.71 -12.36 26.35
C GLY A 219 -24.59 -12.27 25.30
N SER A 220 -24.80 -11.65 24.15
CA SER A 220 -23.77 -10.87 23.41
C SER A 220 -24.29 -10.54 22.02
N SER A 221 -25.07 -9.47 21.88
CA SER A 221 -25.42 -8.98 20.56
C SER A 221 -24.14 -8.45 19.91
N LYS A 222 -23.57 -9.25 18.99
CA LYS A 222 -22.55 -8.81 18.05
C LYS A 222 -22.99 -7.45 17.48
N PRO A 223 -22.16 -6.38 17.55
CA PRO A 223 -22.48 -5.13 16.88
C PRO A 223 -22.61 -5.39 15.37
N PRO A 224 -23.54 -4.70 14.68
CA PRO A 224 -23.76 -4.95 13.26
C PRO A 224 -22.49 -4.66 12.46
N ASP A 225 -22.27 -5.45 11.41
CA ASP A 225 -21.13 -5.26 10.52
C ASP A 225 -21.33 -3.93 9.75
N PRO A 226 -20.28 -3.11 9.57
CA PRO A 226 -20.40 -1.83 8.90
C PRO A 226 -20.68 -2.00 7.40
N VAL A 227 -21.53 -1.13 6.85
CA VAL A 227 -21.88 -1.15 5.42
C VAL A 227 -20.68 -0.70 4.57
N PRO A 228 -20.26 -1.48 3.55
CA PRO A 228 -19.22 -1.06 2.62
C PRO A 228 -19.64 0.19 1.85
N MET A 229 -18.82 1.25 1.88
CA MET A 229 -19.12 2.52 1.22
C MET A 229 -17.84 3.18 0.71
N ILE A 230 -17.94 3.84 -0.44
CA ILE A 230 -16.86 4.63 -1.03
C ILE A 230 -17.29 6.10 -1.01
N ILE A 231 -16.44 6.96 -0.44
CA ILE A 231 -16.66 8.41 -0.39
C ILE A 231 -15.59 9.11 -1.25
N GLN A 232 -16.05 9.88 -2.23
CA GLN A 232 -15.18 10.70 -3.07
C GLN A 232 -15.22 12.16 -2.62
N ARG A 233 -14.06 12.72 -2.22
CA ARG A 233 -13.91 14.15 -1.91
C ARG A 233 -12.65 14.73 -2.54
N LEU A 234 -12.70 16.03 -2.83
CA LEU A 234 -11.56 16.78 -3.33
C LEU A 234 -10.39 16.76 -2.34
N MET A 235 -9.17 16.94 -2.85
CA MET A 235 -7.98 17.16 -2.02
C MET A 235 -8.19 18.38 -1.10
N GLY A 236 -7.74 18.28 0.14
CA GLY A 236 -8.03 19.28 1.18
C GLY A 236 -9.44 19.17 1.80
N GLY A 237 -10.29 18.26 1.32
CA GLY A 237 -11.62 17.98 1.89
C GLY A 237 -11.60 17.33 3.28
N GLY A 238 -10.42 17.06 3.85
CA GLY A 238 -10.29 16.40 5.16
C GLY A 238 -10.47 14.89 5.12
N LYS A 239 -10.20 14.21 4.00
CA LYS A 239 -10.32 12.75 3.89
C LYS A 239 -9.49 12.02 4.95
N THR A 240 -8.16 12.13 4.89
CA THR A 240 -7.25 11.50 5.84
C THR A 240 -7.30 12.14 7.23
N PHE A 241 -7.30 13.48 7.27
CA PHE A 241 -7.18 14.23 8.53
C PHE A 241 -8.44 14.13 9.41
N VAL A 242 -9.63 14.20 8.81
CA VAL A 242 -10.90 14.20 9.54
C VAL A 242 -11.53 12.82 9.51
N LEU A 243 -11.94 12.35 8.32
CA LEU A 243 -12.68 11.10 8.18
C LEU A 243 -11.82 9.89 8.58
N GLY A 244 -10.59 9.80 8.09
CA GLY A 244 -9.67 8.70 8.42
C GLY A 244 -9.41 8.60 9.93
N THR A 245 -9.22 9.74 10.60
CA THR A 245 -8.98 9.80 12.04
C THR A 245 -10.24 9.42 12.83
N LEU A 246 -11.40 10.00 12.51
CA LEU A 246 -12.66 9.69 13.19
C LEU A 246 -13.12 8.24 12.95
N LEU A 247 -12.99 7.72 11.73
CA LEU A 247 -13.41 6.35 11.40
C LEU A 247 -12.53 5.31 12.09
N ALA A 248 -11.20 5.51 12.11
CA ALA A 248 -10.29 4.62 12.82
C ALA A 248 -10.67 4.53 14.32
N THR A 249 -11.08 5.66 14.90
CA THR A 249 -11.55 5.73 16.28
C THR A 249 -12.92 5.11 16.50
N CYS A 250 -13.93 5.50 15.73
CA CYS A 250 -15.29 5.02 15.93
C CYS A 250 -15.46 3.53 15.60
N LYS A 251 -14.71 2.99 14.64
CA LYS A 251 -14.75 1.55 14.30
C LYS A 251 -14.05 0.65 15.33
N ALA A 252 -13.24 1.22 16.23
CA ALA A 252 -12.61 0.46 17.31
C ALA A 252 -13.57 0.34 18.51
N ASP A 253 -14.70 -0.34 18.33
CA ASP A 253 -15.79 -0.44 19.31
C ASP A 253 -15.53 -1.45 20.46
N GLY A 254 -14.46 -2.23 20.36
CA GLY A 254 -14.12 -3.30 21.30
C GLY A 254 -14.54 -4.69 20.83
N TYR A 255 -15.29 -4.77 19.73
CA TYR A 255 -15.63 -6.00 19.03
C TYR A 255 -14.90 -6.09 17.69
N HIS A 256 -14.87 -5.03 16.89
CA HIS A 256 -14.23 -4.99 15.59
C HIS A 256 -12.73 -4.65 15.72
N LEU A 257 -11.95 -5.27 14.84
CA LEU A 257 -10.57 -4.92 14.55
C LEU A 257 -10.58 -3.76 13.56
N SER A 258 -10.45 -2.53 14.07
CA SER A 258 -10.34 -1.33 13.23
C SER A 258 -9.00 -1.36 12.48
N VAL A 259 -9.05 -1.45 11.15
CA VAL A 259 -7.89 -1.56 10.28
C VAL A 259 -7.87 -0.38 9.32
N LEU A 260 -6.88 0.49 9.47
CA LEU A 260 -6.60 1.56 8.53
C LEU A 260 -5.56 1.09 7.52
N VAL A 261 -5.95 1.05 6.25
CA VAL A 261 -5.08 0.75 5.13
C VAL A 261 -4.68 2.07 4.47
N THR A 262 -3.38 2.36 4.46
CA THR A 262 -2.84 3.60 3.87
C THR A 262 -1.93 3.28 2.69
N PRO A 263 -1.90 4.10 1.63
CA PRO A 263 -1.00 3.87 0.50
C PRO A 263 0.46 3.77 0.95
N GLN A 264 1.25 2.91 0.29
CA GLN A 264 2.66 2.65 0.67
C GLN A 264 3.47 3.94 0.82
N ALA A 265 3.31 4.89 -0.10
CA ALA A 265 4.03 6.16 -0.09
C ALA A 265 3.66 7.10 1.07
N LEU A 266 2.48 6.89 1.67
CA LEU A 266 1.96 7.72 2.77
C LEU A 266 2.10 7.02 4.13
N TYR A 267 2.51 5.75 4.16
CA TYR A 267 2.57 4.94 5.36
C TYR A 267 3.49 5.55 6.43
N GLU A 268 4.69 6.00 6.05
CA GLU A 268 5.66 6.47 7.06
C GLU A 268 5.26 7.81 7.69
N MET A 269 4.92 8.81 6.88
CA MET A 269 4.67 10.16 7.38
C MET A 269 3.23 10.36 7.87
N ASN A 270 2.23 10.03 7.04
CA ASN A 270 0.83 10.32 7.38
C ASN A 270 0.31 9.42 8.50
N ALA A 271 0.76 8.18 8.58
CA ALA A 271 0.29 7.27 9.61
C ALA A 271 0.88 7.60 10.99
N GLN A 272 2.14 8.08 11.06
CA GLN A 272 2.72 8.57 12.31
C GLN A 272 2.00 9.84 12.78
N ASP A 273 1.76 10.79 11.88
CA ASP A 273 0.99 12.00 12.19
C ASP A 273 -0.44 11.67 12.64
N MET A 274 -1.06 10.67 12.02
CA MET A 274 -2.38 10.21 12.44
C MET A 274 -2.33 9.53 13.81
N ALA A 275 -1.35 8.68 14.07
CA ALA A 275 -1.18 8.00 15.35
C ALA A 275 -0.94 8.97 16.50
N GLY A 276 -0.10 9.99 16.30
CA GLY A 276 0.12 11.06 17.27
C GLY A 276 -1.18 11.83 17.55
N ARG A 277 -1.95 12.14 16.51
CA ARG A 277 -3.25 12.81 16.63
C ARG A 277 -4.29 11.96 17.34
N THR A 278 -4.49 10.70 16.97
CA THR A 278 -5.49 9.83 17.63
C THR A 278 -5.14 9.59 19.09
N TRP A 279 -3.85 9.48 19.42
CA TRP A 279 -3.40 9.39 20.79
C TRP A 279 -3.72 10.67 21.56
N SER A 280 -3.34 11.83 21.01
CA SER A 280 -3.58 13.13 21.64
C SER A 280 -5.07 13.47 21.76
N PHE A 281 -5.90 13.10 20.79
CA PHE A 281 -7.30 13.53 20.72
C PHE A 281 -8.22 12.56 21.47
N PHE A 282 -7.97 11.26 21.36
CA PHE A 282 -8.89 10.23 21.82
C PHE A 282 -8.27 9.26 22.83
N GLY A 283 -6.98 9.41 23.16
CA GLY A 283 -6.25 8.44 23.99
C GLY A 283 -6.14 7.07 23.32
N GLN A 284 -6.19 7.02 21.98
CA GLN A 284 -6.24 5.79 21.22
C GLN A 284 -4.93 5.55 20.49
N ARG A 285 -4.30 4.41 20.78
CA ARG A 285 -3.02 4.04 20.19
C ARG A 285 -3.21 3.43 18.79
N ALA A 286 -2.31 3.77 17.87
CA ALA A 286 -2.17 3.09 16.60
C ALA A 286 -1.12 1.98 16.72
N HIS A 287 -1.42 0.80 16.17
CA HIS A 287 -0.47 -0.30 16.07
C HIS A 287 -0.02 -0.48 14.63
N PHE A 288 1.29 -0.40 14.41
CA PHE A 288 1.87 -0.55 13.09
C PHE A 288 2.23 -2.00 12.83
N LEU A 289 1.65 -2.58 11.79
CA LEU A 289 2.03 -3.89 11.30
C LEU A 289 2.67 -3.71 9.93
N ASN A 290 3.95 -4.06 9.84
CA ASN A 290 4.69 -4.21 8.59
C ASN A 290 5.20 -5.65 8.51
N TYR A 291 4.96 -6.31 7.38
CA TYR A 291 5.38 -7.67 7.11
C TYR A 291 6.03 -7.73 5.74
N GLU A 292 7.33 -8.02 5.72
CA GLU A 292 8.12 -8.12 4.50
C GLU A 292 8.31 -9.58 4.10
N ARG A 293 8.18 -9.86 2.80
CA ARG A 293 8.24 -11.24 2.29
C ARG A 293 9.62 -11.89 2.45
N GLU A 294 10.69 -11.10 2.39
CA GLU A 294 12.08 -11.60 2.46
C GLU A 294 12.62 -11.63 3.90
N SER A 295 11.84 -11.19 4.89
CA SER A 295 12.28 -11.21 6.28
C SER A 295 12.44 -12.64 6.81
N ALA A 296 13.54 -12.91 7.50
CA ALA A 296 13.76 -14.17 8.21
C ALA A 296 12.70 -14.40 9.31
N GLU A 297 12.10 -13.33 9.83
CA GLU A 297 11.06 -13.39 10.87
C GLU A 297 9.69 -13.81 10.33
N ARG A 298 9.54 -13.95 9.01
CA ARG A 298 8.23 -14.20 8.37
C ARG A 298 7.58 -15.53 8.76
N THR A 299 8.37 -16.49 9.22
CA THR A 299 7.92 -17.79 9.74
C THR A 299 8.26 -17.97 11.22
N ASP A 300 8.68 -16.91 11.92
CA ASP A 300 8.93 -17.01 13.35
C ASP A 300 7.60 -17.08 14.13
N ILE A 301 7.41 -18.20 14.82
CA ILE A 301 6.22 -18.47 15.64
C ILE A 301 6.11 -17.45 16.78
N ALA A 302 7.23 -17.04 17.39
CA ALA A 302 7.20 -16.09 18.50
C ALA A 302 6.70 -14.72 18.02
N ARG A 303 7.20 -14.25 16.87
CA ARG A 303 6.71 -13.04 16.20
C ARG A 303 5.23 -13.14 15.82
N LEU A 304 4.79 -14.24 15.21
CA LEU A 304 3.38 -14.43 14.84
C LEU A 304 2.44 -14.41 16.06
N ARG A 305 2.83 -15.06 17.15
CA ARG A 305 2.09 -15.01 18.42
C ARG A 305 2.08 -13.61 19.02
N TYR A 306 3.18 -12.86 18.91
CA TYR A 306 3.22 -11.46 19.29
C TYR A 306 2.22 -10.64 18.47
N VAL A 307 2.25 -10.76 17.13
CA VAL A 307 1.32 -10.08 16.23
C VAL A 307 -0.12 -10.40 16.63
N ARG A 308 -0.49 -11.69 16.73
CA ARG A 308 -1.84 -12.11 17.14
C ARG A 308 -2.29 -11.45 18.44
N ARG A 309 -1.43 -11.46 19.47
CA ARG A 309 -1.72 -10.82 20.77
C ARG A 309 -1.89 -9.31 20.64
N GLU A 310 -1.09 -8.64 19.81
CA GLU A 310 -1.26 -7.21 19.55
C GLU A 310 -2.57 -6.92 18.84
N LEU A 311 -3.00 -7.76 17.88
CA LEU A 311 -4.31 -7.60 17.24
C LEU A 311 -5.45 -7.75 18.27
N GLU A 312 -5.38 -8.79 19.12
CA GLU A 312 -6.37 -9.03 20.18
C GLU A 312 -6.40 -7.89 21.21
N ARG A 313 -5.22 -7.40 21.63
CA ARG A 313 -5.08 -6.22 22.49
C ARG A 313 -5.66 -4.99 21.82
N ALA A 314 -5.43 -4.81 20.53
CA ALA A 314 -5.96 -3.67 19.80
C ALA A 314 -7.48 -3.67 19.86
N VAL A 315 -8.12 -4.82 19.65
CA VAL A 315 -9.58 -4.92 19.81
C VAL A 315 -10.01 -4.65 21.25
N ASN A 316 -9.43 -5.34 22.23
CA ASN A 316 -9.85 -5.23 23.64
C ASN A 316 -9.67 -3.81 24.20
N GLN A 317 -8.62 -3.12 23.80
CA GLN A 317 -8.30 -1.76 24.24
C GLN A 317 -8.96 -0.68 23.39
N ARG A 318 -9.71 -1.06 22.34
CA ARG A 318 -10.32 -0.14 21.37
C ARG A 318 -9.29 0.70 20.62
N HIS A 319 -8.14 0.11 20.33
CA HIS A 319 -7.11 0.67 19.46
C HIS A 319 -7.36 0.24 18.01
N TYR A 320 -6.57 0.79 17.09
CA TYR A 320 -6.65 0.44 15.67
C TYR A 320 -5.28 0.08 15.12
N ILE A 321 -5.28 -0.53 13.95
CA ILE A 321 -4.07 -1.01 13.29
C ILE A 321 -3.88 -0.24 12.00
N VAL A 322 -2.65 0.18 11.74
CA VAL A 322 -2.26 0.71 10.43
C VAL A 322 -1.43 -0.32 9.69
N ILE A 323 -1.90 -0.67 8.49
CA ILE A 323 -1.21 -1.61 7.59
C ILE A 323 -1.04 -0.98 6.21
N PRO A 324 0.11 -1.21 5.55
CA PRO A 324 0.19 -0.96 4.12
C PRO A 324 -0.48 -2.12 3.35
N PRO A 325 -0.97 -1.89 2.11
CA PRO A 325 -1.60 -2.93 1.30
C PRO A 325 -0.70 -4.15 1.12
N ALA A 326 0.60 -3.92 0.89
CA ALA A 326 1.59 -4.97 0.69
C ALA A 326 1.64 -5.96 1.88
N THR A 327 1.60 -5.46 3.12
CA THR A 327 1.62 -6.30 4.33
C THR A 327 0.41 -7.22 4.40
N ALA A 328 -0.79 -6.69 4.14
CA ALA A 328 -2.03 -7.49 4.18
C ALA A 328 -1.94 -8.66 3.19
N HIS A 329 -1.50 -8.36 1.96
CA HIS A 329 -1.27 -9.37 0.95
C HIS A 329 -0.16 -10.35 1.37
N THR A 330 0.99 -9.89 1.86
CA THR A 330 2.10 -10.77 2.25
C THR A 330 1.68 -11.81 3.29
N VAL A 331 0.93 -11.42 4.33
CA VAL A 331 0.44 -12.37 5.35
C VAL A 331 -0.46 -13.45 4.74
N GLN A 332 -1.40 -13.06 3.86
CA GLN A 332 -2.26 -14.01 3.16
C GLN A 332 -1.44 -14.94 2.24
N ASN A 333 -0.45 -14.42 1.54
CA ASN A 333 0.32 -15.21 0.58
C ASN A 333 1.27 -16.19 1.26
N ILE A 334 1.90 -15.82 2.38
CA ILE A 334 2.71 -16.76 3.15
C ILE A 334 1.84 -17.94 3.63
N PHE A 335 0.60 -17.67 4.05
CA PHE A 335 -0.34 -18.74 4.39
C PHE A 335 -0.60 -19.68 3.20
N VAL A 336 -0.82 -19.13 2.00
CA VAL A 336 -1.03 -19.93 0.77
C VAL A 336 0.23 -20.68 0.34
N GLU A 337 1.40 -20.05 0.40
CA GLU A 337 2.72 -20.66 0.11
C GLU A 337 2.95 -21.87 1.00
N LEU A 338 2.82 -21.71 2.32
CA LEU A 338 3.01 -22.81 3.28
C LEU A 338 1.98 -23.92 3.10
N LEU A 339 0.73 -23.58 2.74
CA LEU A 339 -0.30 -24.57 2.44
C LEU A 339 0.05 -25.38 1.18
N HIS A 340 0.54 -24.70 0.13
CA HIS A 340 1.00 -25.34 -1.10
C HIS A 340 2.21 -26.24 -0.86
N GLU A 341 3.21 -25.76 -0.11
CA GLU A 341 4.37 -26.54 0.27
C GLU A 341 3.97 -27.80 1.05
N LEU A 342 3.07 -27.70 2.04
CA LEU A 342 2.59 -28.85 2.80
C LEU A 342 1.80 -29.86 1.95
N ALA A 343 1.05 -29.38 0.95
CA ALA A 343 0.31 -30.24 0.03
C ALA A 343 1.26 -31.04 -0.88
N HIS A 344 2.31 -30.41 -1.41
CA HIS A 344 3.28 -31.03 -2.31
C HIS A 344 4.44 -31.74 -1.61
N PHE A 345 4.59 -31.55 -0.29
CA PHE A 345 5.60 -32.26 0.52
C PHE A 345 5.46 -33.79 0.44
N LYS A 346 4.25 -34.31 0.17
CA LYS A 346 3.97 -35.74 0.02
C LYS A 346 4.50 -36.36 -1.28
N GLN A 347 4.97 -35.54 -2.24
CA GLN A 347 5.35 -36.00 -3.59
C GLN A 347 6.85 -35.92 -3.88
N ALA A 348 7.70 -35.54 -2.92
CA ALA A 348 9.14 -35.70 -3.09
C ALA A 348 9.45 -37.20 -3.24
N PRO A 349 9.92 -37.68 -4.40
CA PRO A 349 10.14 -39.09 -4.61
C PRO A 349 11.25 -39.54 -3.66
N SER A 350 10.91 -40.44 -2.75
CA SER A 350 11.83 -41.39 -2.15
C SER A 350 12.39 -42.27 -3.27
N LYS A 351 13.29 -41.73 -4.09
CA LYS A 351 13.99 -42.50 -5.12
C LYS A 351 15.46 -42.55 -4.76
N ALA A 352 15.84 -43.76 -4.37
CA ALA A 352 17.16 -44.36 -4.49
C ALA A 352 18.21 -43.90 -3.47
N LEU A 353 18.11 -44.41 -2.24
CA LEU A 353 19.29 -44.88 -1.52
C LEU A 353 18.99 -46.28 -0.97
N SER A 354 19.92 -47.17 -1.27
CA SER A 354 19.98 -48.60 -0.99
C SER A 354 20.01 -48.92 0.51
N GLU A 355 19.46 -50.09 0.85
CA GLU A 355 19.14 -50.65 2.17
C GLU A 355 20.31 -50.88 3.17
N GLU A 356 21.37 -50.07 3.22
CA GLU A 356 22.56 -50.39 4.05
C GLU A 356 23.11 -49.30 4.99
N GLN A 357 22.36 -48.25 5.36
CA GLN A 357 22.82 -47.26 6.36
C GLN A 357 21.83 -47.01 7.50
N SER A 358 21.65 -48.02 8.37
CA SER A 358 20.67 -48.06 9.47
C SER A 358 20.97 -47.17 10.70
N GLY A 359 21.79 -46.12 10.57
CA GLY A 359 22.15 -45.22 11.67
C GLY A 359 21.80 -43.75 11.45
N GLU A 360 21.96 -43.23 10.23
CA GLU A 360 21.81 -41.79 9.92
C GLU A 360 20.39 -41.42 9.45
N GLU A 361 19.63 -42.38 8.91
CA GLU A 361 18.23 -42.19 8.46
C GLU A 361 17.29 -41.76 9.61
N SER A 362 17.63 -42.08 10.86
CA SER A 362 16.78 -41.72 12.00
C SER A 362 16.85 -40.22 12.35
N GLU A 363 17.96 -39.53 12.08
CA GLU A 363 18.10 -38.09 12.38
C GLU A 363 17.55 -37.22 11.24
N GLU A 364 17.77 -37.59 9.98
CA GLU A 364 17.15 -36.86 8.85
C GLU A 364 15.62 -36.94 8.89
N GLU A 365 15.05 -38.11 9.20
CA GLU A 365 13.59 -38.26 9.30
C GLU A 365 13.04 -37.49 10.51
N LYS A 366 13.77 -37.43 11.64
CA LYS A 366 13.40 -36.57 12.78
C LYS A 366 13.42 -35.09 12.40
N LEU A 367 14.50 -34.60 11.79
CA LEU A 367 14.61 -33.22 11.31
C LEU A 367 13.50 -32.88 10.31
N ARG A 368 13.12 -33.84 9.47
CA ARG A 368 12.02 -33.71 8.51
C ARG A 368 10.66 -33.59 9.21
N ILE A 369 10.41 -34.43 10.23
CA ILE A 369 9.20 -34.38 11.05
C ILE A 369 9.13 -33.05 11.83
N GLU A 370 10.24 -32.61 12.41
CA GLU A 370 10.32 -31.33 13.13
C GLU A 370 10.07 -30.14 12.20
N ALA A 371 10.64 -30.15 10.99
CA ALA A 371 10.38 -29.11 9.99
C ALA A 371 8.90 -29.07 9.56
N LEU A 372 8.25 -30.24 9.43
CA LEU A 372 6.82 -30.34 9.15
C LEU A 372 5.95 -29.82 10.29
N GLN A 373 6.29 -30.18 11.54
CA GLN A 373 5.59 -29.70 12.72
C GLN A 373 5.71 -28.18 12.85
N HIS A 374 6.93 -27.65 12.70
CA HIS A 374 7.17 -26.21 12.70
C HIS A 374 6.31 -25.48 11.66
N ARG A 375 6.27 -25.97 10.40
CA ARG A 375 5.44 -25.38 9.34
C ARG A 375 3.95 -25.41 9.67
N ARG A 376 3.46 -26.50 10.28
CA ARG A 376 2.07 -26.61 10.72
C ARG A 376 1.75 -25.59 11.81
N ASP A 377 2.63 -25.41 12.78
CA ASP A 377 2.45 -24.43 13.85
C ASP A 377 2.41 -23.00 13.32
N VAL A 378 3.32 -22.66 12.40
CA VAL A 378 3.32 -21.37 11.69
C VAL A 378 1.99 -21.15 10.96
N LEU A 379 1.49 -22.18 10.27
CA LEU A 379 0.23 -22.12 9.53
C LEU A 379 -0.98 -21.93 10.46
N ILE A 380 -0.99 -22.54 11.65
CA ILE A 380 -2.03 -22.36 12.66
C ILE A 380 -2.06 -20.92 13.17
N GLU A 381 -0.90 -20.33 13.44
CA GLU A 381 -0.81 -18.93 13.91
C GLU A 381 -1.24 -17.94 12.80
N LEU A 382 -0.79 -18.15 11.56
CA LEU A 382 -1.23 -17.35 10.40
C LEU A 382 -2.74 -17.48 10.16
N ALA A 383 -3.29 -18.69 10.22
CA ALA A 383 -4.73 -18.92 10.09
C ALA A 383 -5.51 -18.18 11.18
N SER A 384 -4.99 -18.13 12.41
CA SER A 384 -5.61 -17.43 13.52
C SER A 384 -5.62 -15.91 13.30
N ILE A 385 -4.52 -15.34 12.79
CA ILE A 385 -4.45 -13.93 12.38
C ILE A 385 -5.46 -13.64 11.27
N LEU A 386 -5.45 -14.41 10.17
CA LEU A 386 -6.36 -14.20 9.05
C LEU A 386 -7.83 -14.39 9.44
N ARG A 387 -8.13 -15.30 10.37
CA ARG A 387 -9.48 -15.48 10.92
C ARG A 387 -9.93 -14.23 11.67
N LEU A 388 -9.05 -13.58 12.42
CA LEU A 388 -9.37 -12.34 13.12
C LEU A 388 -9.73 -11.22 12.13
N PHE A 389 -8.94 -11.04 11.06
CA PHE A 389 -9.26 -10.11 9.98
C PHE A 389 -10.61 -10.44 9.33
N ARG A 390 -10.88 -11.72 9.02
CA ARG A 390 -12.13 -12.14 8.37
C ARG A 390 -13.37 -11.95 9.25
N GLN A 391 -13.28 -12.27 10.54
CA GLN A 391 -14.44 -12.31 11.44
C GLN A 391 -14.72 -10.98 12.12
N ARG A 392 -13.68 -10.17 12.36
CA ARG A 392 -13.76 -8.95 13.15
C ARG A 392 -13.22 -7.73 12.41
N GLY A 393 -12.57 -7.89 11.25
CA GLY A 393 -11.95 -6.79 10.52
C GLY A 393 -12.95 -5.75 10.05
N SER A 394 -12.69 -4.49 10.37
CA SER A 394 -13.41 -3.33 9.86
C SER A 394 -12.41 -2.39 9.18
N GLY A 395 -12.32 -2.54 7.85
CA GLY A 395 -11.36 -1.79 7.03
C GLY A 395 -11.77 -0.34 6.78
N VAL A 396 -10.79 0.55 6.78
CA VAL A 396 -10.85 1.93 6.26
C VAL A 396 -9.70 2.07 5.29
N PHE A 397 -10.00 2.30 4.02
CA PHE A 397 -8.99 2.42 2.96
C PHE A 397 -8.83 3.89 2.60
N ASP A 398 -7.66 4.45 2.89
CA ASP A 398 -7.30 5.80 2.45
C ASP A 398 -6.80 5.79 1.00
N GLU A 399 -7.15 6.82 0.24
CA GLU A 399 -6.91 6.94 -1.21
C GLU A 399 -7.14 5.58 -1.93
N ILE A 400 -8.41 5.15 -1.92
CA ILE A 400 -8.84 3.84 -2.42
C ILE A 400 -8.47 3.60 -3.89
N ASP A 401 -8.38 4.66 -4.68
CA ASP A 401 -7.95 4.65 -6.08
C ASP A 401 -6.49 4.24 -6.26
N VAL A 402 -5.64 4.58 -5.29
CA VAL A 402 -4.23 4.14 -5.25
C VAL A 402 -4.12 2.74 -4.63
N THR A 403 -4.87 2.50 -3.56
CA THR A 403 -4.80 1.23 -2.81
C THR A 403 -5.36 0.06 -3.61
N PHE A 404 -6.41 0.27 -4.40
CA PHE A 404 -7.02 -0.72 -5.30
C PHE A 404 -6.75 -0.39 -6.77
N ASP A 405 -5.55 0.08 -7.12
CA ASP A 405 -5.21 0.34 -8.51
C ASP A 405 -5.25 -0.99 -9.31
N PRO A 406 -6.20 -1.17 -10.24
CA PRO A 406 -6.32 -2.41 -11.02
C PRO A 406 -5.13 -2.63 -11.95
N LYS A 407 -4.26 -1.64 -12.15
CA LYS A 407 -3.00 -1.77 -12.90
C LYS A 407 -1.87 -2.34 -12.06
N THR A 408 -2.00 -2.31 -10.74
CA THR A 408 -1.04 -2.96 -9.85
C THR A 408 -1.39 -4.43 -9.73
N GLU A 409 -0.47 -5.28 -10.17
CA GLU A 409 -0.60 -6.72 -10.04
C GLU A 409 0.35 -7.20 -8.95
N HIS A 410 -0.19 -7.83 -7.92
CA HIS A 410 0.61 -8.48 -6.92
C HIS A 410 0.93 -9.92 -7.36
N ASN A 411 2.16 -10.13 -7.81
CA ASN A 411 2.64 -11.41 -8.29
C ASN A 411 3.24 -12.25 -7.16
N PHE A 412 2.65 -13.42 -6.90
CA PHE A 412 3.09 -14.34 -5.85
C PHE A 412 3.57 -15.66 -6.46
N PRO A 413 4.84 -15.75 -6.88
CA PRO A 413 5.40 -17.00 -7.38
C PRO A 413 5.36 -18.06 -6.27
N LEU A 414 4.57 -19.12 -6.50
CA LEU A 414 4.46 -20.30 -5.63
C LEU A 414 5.50 -21.39 -5.98
N SER A 415 6.14 -21.30 -7.14
CA SER A 415 7.02 -22.33 -7.69
C SER A 415 8.50 -22.00 -7.54
N HIS A 416 9.34 -23.00 -7.80
CA HIS A 416 10.79 -22.83 -7.85
C HIS A 416 11.20 -21.76 -8.87
N LYS A 417 12.26 -21.01 -8.55
CA LYS A 417 12.87 -20.03 -9.47
C LYS A 417 13.21 -20.72 -10.79
N SER A 418 12.48 -20.40 -11.85
CA SER A 418 12.81 -20.89 -13.20
C SER A 418 13.90 -20.01 -13.80
N LYS A 419 14.92 -20.63 -14.40
CA LYS A 419 15.89 -19.90 -15.22
C LYS A 419 15.21 -19.48 -16.53
N PRO A 420 15.44 -18.25 -17.03
CA PRO A 420 14.96 -17.88 -18.36
C PRO A 420 15.58 -18.83 -19.41
N GLN A 421 14.84 -19.06 -20.51
CA GLN A 421 15.39 -19.77 -21.67
C GLN A 421 16.62 -19.01 -22.18
N THR A 422 17.74 -19.72 -22.35
CA THR A 422 19.04 -19.10 -22.65
C THR A 422 19.03 -18.53 -24.07
N GLU A 423 18.38 -19.23 -24.99
CA GLU A 423 18.18 -18.85 -26.39
C GLU A 423 17.55 -17.46 -26.52
N MET A 424 16.51 -17.19 -25.72
CA MET A 424 15.85 -15.88 -25.71
C MET A 424 16.71 -14.79 -25.08
N LEU A 425 17.49 -15.11 -24.03
CA LEU A 425 18.44 -14.17 -23.45
C LEU A 425 19.50 -13.75 -24.48
N ASP A 426 20.02 -14.73 -25.22
CA ASP A 426 21.04 -14.51 -26.25
C ASP A 426 20.47 -13.62 -27.37
N LEU A 427 19.24 -13.88 -27.85
CA LEU A 427 18.57 -13.05 -28.86
C LEU A 427 18.35 -11.62 -28.38
N ILE A 428 17.79 -11.42 -27.19
CA ILE A 428 17.53 -10.08 -26.64
C ILE A 428 18.85 -9.32 -26.51
N THR A 429 19.87 -9.95 -25.94
CA THR A 429 21.19 -9.34 -25.77
C THR A 429 21.83 -8.99 -27.11
N HIS A 430 21.72 -9.87 -28.11
CA HIS A 430 22.20 -9.61 -29.47
C HIS A 430 21.53 -8.37 -30.08
N LEU A 431 20.21 -8.26 -30.00
CA LEU A 431 19.45 -7.13 -30.55
C LEU A 431 19.76 -5.80 -29.85
N TYR A 432 19.91 -5.78 -28.52
CA TYR A 432 20.35 -4.57 -27.81
C TYR A 432 21.81 -4.21 -28.10
N THR A 433 22.68 -5.21 -28.29
CA THR A 433 24.07 -4.98 -28.69
C THR A 433 24.12 -4.35 -30.08
N LEU A 434 23.33 -4.87 -31.02
CA LEU A 434 23.18 -4.29 -32.36
C LEU A 434 22.69 -2.85 -32.27
N ALA A 435 21.64 -2.57 -31.49
CA ALA A 435 21.13 -1.21 -31.30
C ALA A 435 22.18 -0.24 -30.72
N GLY A 436 23.15 -0.74 -29.94
CA GLY A 436 24.24 0.03 -29.36
C GLY A 436 25.45 0.25 -30.25
N THR A 437 25.69 -0.66 -31.20
CA THR A 437 26.93 -0.76 -31.99
C THR A 437 26.74 -0.43 -33.46
N ASP A 438 25.60 -0.78 -34.06
CA ASP A 438 25.28 -0.45 -35.45
C ASP A 438 25.04 1.06 -35.59
N GLY A 439 25.86 1.71 -36.41
CA GLY A 439 25.81 3.17 -36.59
C GLY A 439 24.47 3.68 -37.13
N ASN A 440 23.81 2.91 -38.00
CA ASN A 440 22.53 3.29 -38.60
C ASN A 440 21.42 3.21 -37.56
N ILE A 441 21.28 2.07 -36.90
CA ILE A 441 20.23 1.85 -35.89
C ILE A 441 20.43 2.78 -34.69
N LYS A 442 21.67 2.91 -34.21
CA LYS A 442 22.01 3.81 -33.10
C LYS A 442 21.66 5.27 -33.39
N SER A 443 21.91 5.73 -34.62
CA SER A 443 21.59 7.11 -35.02
C SER A 443 20.08 7.37 -35.07
N LEU A 444 19.29 6.37 -35.49
CA LEU A 444 17.84 6.44 -35.60
C LEU A 444 17.16 6.42 -34.22
N ILE A 445 17.64 5.59 -33.30
CA ILE A 445 17.08 5.52 -31.93
C ILE A 445 17.53 6.72 -31.11
N GLY A 446 18.74 7.23 -31.35
CA GLY A 446 19.32 8.29 -30.53
C GLY A 446 19.62 7.83 -29.10
N VAL A 447 20.10 6.59 -28.94
CA VAL A 447 20.48 6.03 -27.64
C VAL A 447 21.40 7.01 -26.87
N ARG A 448 21.06 7.32 -25.61
CA ARG A 448 21.71 8.34 -24.73
C ARG A 448 21.41 9.81 -25.07
N ARG A 449 20.54 10.11 -26.03
CA ARG A 449 20.10 11.49 -26.32
C ARG A 449 18.78 11.78 -25.60
N ARG A 450 18.53 13.04 -25.27
CA ARG A 450 17.24 13.47 -24.67
C ARG A 450 16.05 13.23 -25.62
N SER A 451 16.29 13.26 -26.92
CA SER A 451 15.29 13.02 -27.98
C SER A 451 15.06 11.53 -28.28
N GLN A 452 15.54 10.61 -27.45
CA GLN A 452 15.46 9.17 -27.73
C GLN A 452 14.01 8.71 -27.97
N VAL A 453 13.08 9.12 -27.11
CA VAL A 453 11.67 8.72 -27.22
C VAL A 453 11.05 9.25 -28.51
N GLU A 454 11.26 10.53 -28.82
CA GLU A 454 10.73 11.19 -30.03
C GLU A 454 11.32 10.56 -31.30
N ASN A 455 12.63 10.39 -31.36
CA ASN A 455 13.31 9.80 -32.51
C ASN A 455 12.90 8.34 -32.74
N PHE A 456 12.74 7.58 -31.66
CA PHE A 456 12.29 6.21 -31.74
C PHE A 456 10.88 6.13 -32.31
N GLU A 457 9.92 6.89 -31.79
CA GLU A 457 8.55 6.89 -32.31
C GLU A 457 8.47 7.26 -33.79
N LEU A 458 9.28 8.24 -34.23
CA LEU A 458 9.33 8.69 -35.63
C LEU A 458 9.92 7.67 -36.61
N HIS A 459 10.82 6.79 -36.16
CA HIS A 459 11.58 5.90 -37.04
C HIS A 459 11.36 4.41 -36.79
N PHE A 460 10.58 4.06 -35.76
CA PHE A 460 10.46 2.68 -35.32
C PHE A 460 9.90 1.79 -36.41
N GLN A 461 8.68 2.07 -36.89
CA GLN A 461 7.98 1.20 -37.84
C GLN A 461 8.69 1.14 -39.21
N ASP A 462 9.20 2.26 -39.70
CA ASP A 462 9.71 2.35 -41.07
C ASP A 462 11.15 1.88 -41.23
N LYS A 463 11.99 2.04 -40.20
CA LYS A 463 13.45 1.85 -40.32
C LYS A 463 14.01 0.89 -39.29
N VAL A 464 13.68 1.10 -38.03
CA VAL A 464 14.30 0.36 -36.93
C VAL A 464 13.73 -1.06 -36.83
N GLN A 465 12.42 -1.21 -36.89
CA GLN A 465 11.74 -2.50 -36.77
C GLN A 465 12.11 -3.46 -37.91
N PRO A 466 12.12 -3.07 -39.20
CA PRO A 466 12.60 -3.95 -40.27
C PRO A 466 14.06 -4.39 -40.10
N ALA A 467 14.92 -3.49 -39.60
CA ALA A 467 16.31 -3.82 -39.31
C ALA A 467 16.44 -4.83 -38.16
N LEU A 468 15.66 -4.68 -37.09
CA LEU A 468 15.60 -5.64 -35.98
C LEU A 468 15.03 -6.99 -36.41
N ILE A 469 14.00 -7.01 -37.26
CA ILE A 469 13.42 -8.26 -37.81
C ILE A 469 14.49 -9.03 -38.58
N ARG A 470 15.21 -8.34 -39.47
CA ARG A 470 16.26 -8.96 -40.26
C ARG A 470 17.40 -9.50 -39.40
N ALA A 471 17.89 -8.68 -38.47
CA ALA A 471 18.94 -9.11 -37.54
C ALA A 471 18.51 -10.31 -36.67
N ALA A 472 17.27 -10.31 -36.19
CA ALA A 472 16.73 -11.43 -35.43
C ALA A 472 16.67 -12.71 -36.29
N ALA A 473 16.21 -12.61 -37.53
CA ALA A 473 16.13 -13.76 -38.43
C ALA A 473 17.53 -14.31 -38.78
N ASP A 474 18.48 -13.42 -39.09
CA ASP A 474 19.87 -13.79 -39.35
C ASP A 474 20.50 -14.48 -38.12
N PHE A 475 20.24 -13.96 -36.92
CA PHE A 475 20.70 -14.57 -35.66
C PHE A 475 20.09 -15.95 -35.43
N ILE A 476 18.77 -16.10 -35.58
CA ILE A 476 18.05 -17.37 -35.37
C ILE A 476 18.57 -18.46 -36.31
N VAL A 477 18.91 -18.11 -37.56
CA VAL A 477 19.37 -19.08 -38.56
C VAL A 477 20.87 -19.41 -38.43
N SER A 478 21.66 -18.46 -37.92
CA SER A 478 23.11 -18.66 -37.73
C SER A 478 23.47 -19.31 -36.40
N ASP A 479 22.70 -19.05 -35.35
CA ASP A 479 22.94 -19.64 -34.04
C ASP A 479 22.56 -21.13 -34.02
N SER A 480 23.50 -21.97 -33.59
CA SER A 480 23.36 -23.42 -33.62
C SER A 480 22.20 -23.93 -32.75
N LYS A 481 21.90 -23.28 -31.61
CA LYS A 481 20.83 -23.69 -30.71
C LYS A 481 19.48 -23.31 -31.32
N TRP A 482 19.35 -22.06 -31.76
CA TRP A 482 18.13 -21.58 -32.42
C TRP A 482 17.80 -22.37 -33.69
N LYS A 483 18.79 -22.57 -34.56
CA LYS A 483 18.64 -23.36 -35.79
C LYS A 483 18.17 -24.78 -35.49
N ALA A 484 18.71 -25.41 -34.45
CA ALA A 484 18.33 -26.76 -34.03
C ALA A 484 16.93 -26.84 -33.41
N ARG A 485 16.29 -25.73 -33.02
CA ARG A 485 14.90 -25.72 -32.49
C ARG A 485 13.88 -25.24 -33.49
N VAL A 486 14.25 -24.26 -34.32
CA VAL A 486 13.32 -23.54 -35.23
C VAL A 486 13.40 -24.08 -36.66
N CYS A 487 14.55 -24.56 -37.13
CA CYS A 487 14.72 -25.04 -38.50
C CYS A 487 14.65 -26.58 -38.64
N LEU A 488 14.03 -27.29 -37.68
CA LEU A 488 13.87 -28.75 -37.75
C LEU A 488 12.84 -29.14 -38.83
N GLY A 489 13.12 -30.20 -39.59
CA GLY A 489 12.19 -30.78 -40.56
C GLY A 489 12.09 -30.04 -41.90
N VAL A 490 11.82 -28.74 -41.86
CA VAL A 490 11.24 -28.05 -43.02
C VAL A 490 12.23 -27.92 -44.19
N ARG A 491 13.48 -27.46 -44.02
CA ARG A 491 14.39 -27.21 -45.16
C ARG A 491 15.86 -27.35 -44.76
N ARG A 492 16.60 -28.26 -45.39
CA ARG A 492 18.06 -28.46 -45.13
C ARG A 492 18.90 -27.26 -45.57
N GLU A 493 18.35 -26.35 -46.38
CA GLU A 493 19.02 -25.18 -46.90
C GLU A 493 18.75 -23.94 -46.03
N GLN A 494 19.82 -23.20 -45.74
CA GLN A 494 19.83 -22.07 -44.81
C GLN A 494 18.90 -20.93 -45.24
N ASP A 495 18.87 -20.62 -46.55
CA ASP A 495 18.08 -19.54 -47.15
C ASP A 495 16.57 -19.73 -46.94
N ASP A 496 16.20 -20.98 -46.87
CA ASP A 496 14.84 -21.46 -46.87
C ASP A 496 14.25 -21.36 -45.45
N CYS A 497 15.05 -21.65 -44.42
CA CYS A 497 14.71 -21.33 -43.03
C CYS A 497 14.69 -19.80 -42.79
N LEU A 498 15.65 -19.06 -43.34
CA LEU A 498 15.70 -17.60 -43.23
C LEU A 498 14.43 -16.95 -43.78
N LYS A 499 13.97 -17.38 -44.95
CA LYS A 499 12.74 -16.88 -45.55
C LYS A 499 11.52 -17.15 -44.66
N MET A 500 11.42 -18.35 -44.08
CA MET A 500 10.34 -18.72 -43.16
C MET A 500 10.35 -17.85 -41.90
N VAL A 501 11.51 -17.70 -41.26
CA VAL A 501 11.65 -16.90 -40.03
C VAL A 501 11.35 -15.42 -40.31
N LEU A 502 11.86 -14.87 -41.42
CA LEU A 502 11.57 -13.50 -41.83
C LEU A 502 10.07 -13.29 -42.07
N GLU A 503 9.40 -14.21 -42.77
CA GLU A 503 7.96 -14.12 -43.03
C GLU A 503 7.17 -14.16 -41.72
N PHE A 504 7.53 -15.04 -40.79
CA PHE A 504 6.90 -15.12 -39.48
C PHE A 504 7.09 -13.84 -38.65
N LEU A 505 8.33 -13.33 -38.55
CA LEU A 505 8.67 -12.15 -37.75
C LEU A 505 8.13 -10.84 -38.34
N SER A 506 7.96 -10.77 -39.66
CA SER A 506 7.47 -9.57 -40.35
C SER A 506 5.95 -9.37 -40.26
N THR A 507 5.21 -10.38 -39.82
CA THR A 507 3.74 -10.32 -39.76
C THR A 507 3.28 -9.34 -38.68
N PRO A 508 2.52 -8.26 -38.99
CA PRO A 508 2.09 -7.29 -38.00
C PRO A 508 1.17 -7.86 -36.92
N GLN A 509 1.34 -7.41 -35.67
CA GLN A 509 0.51 -7.86 -34.54
C GLN A 509 -0.97 -7.44 -34.70
N GLU A 510 -1.23 -6.29 -35.32
CA GLU A 510 -2.59 -5.74 -35.54
C GLU A 510 -3.35 -6.48 -36.65
N GLN A 511 -2.64 -7.18 -37.55
CA GLN A 511 -3.24 -7.98 -38.63
C GLN A 511 -3.47 -9.45 -38.23
N LYS A 512 -3.43 -9.77 -36.93
CA LYS A 512 -3.73 -11.11 -36.40
C LYS A 512 -5.22 -11.48 -36.44
N GLU A 513 -6.07 -10.71 -37.12
CA GLU A 513 -7.42 -11.16 -37.44
C GLU A 513 -7.37 -12.51 -38.15
N LYS A 514 -8.26 -13.43 -37.77
CA LYS A 514 -8.24 -14.82 -38.24
C LYS A 514 -8.33 -14.96 -39.76
N ASP A 515 -8.69 -13.90 -40.49
CA ASP A 515 -8.95 -13.97 -41.92
C ASP A 515 -7.97 -13.20 -42.81
N SER A 516 -7.01 -12.46 -42.23
CA SER A 516 -5.97 -11.78 -43.03
C SER A 516 -5.07 -12.79 -43.74
N LYS A 517 -4.56 -12.42 -44.92
CA LYS A 517 -3.69 -13.28 -45.72
C LYS A 517 -2.38 -13.58 -44.99
N GLU A 518 -1.83 -12.57 -44.33
CA GLU A 518 -0.60 -12.61 -43.55
C GLU A 518 -0.78 -13.44 -42.29
N GLY A 519 -1.91 -13.28 -41.58
CA GLY A 519 -2.24 -14.06 -40.39
C GLY A 519 -2.56 -15.53 -40.69
N LYS A 520 -3.05 -15.86 -41.90
CA LYS A 520 -3.20 -17.25 -42.36
C LYS A 520 -1.84 -17.89 -42.62
N ARG A 521 -0.93 -17.20 -43.30
CA ARG A 521 0.44 -17.66 -43.55
C ARG A 521 1.25 -17.87 -42.26
N GLN A 522 1.15 -16.95 -41.30
CA GLN A 522 1.82 -17.12 -40.01
C GLN A 522 1.32 -18.38 -39.28
N ARG A 523 0.02 -18.70 -39.40
CA ARG A 523 -0.56 -19.93 -38.86
C ARG A 523 -0.12 -21.17 -39.62
N GLU A 524 -0.03 -21.11 -40.94
CA GLU A 524 0.52 -22.21 -41.75
C GLU A 524 1.96 -22.54 -41.33
N ILE A 525 2.80 -21.51 -41.13
CA ILE A 525 4.16 -21.68 -40.60
C ILE A 525 4.13 -22.28 -39.18
N ALA A 526 3.26 -21.77 -38.31
CA ALA A 526 3.15 -22.28 -36.94
C ALA A 526 2.71 -23.75 -36.87
N MET A 527 1.70 -24.13 -37.66
CA MET A 527 1.22 -25.51 -37.75
C MET A 527 2.29 -26.42 -38.34
N GLY A 528 3.01 -25.98 -39.39
CA GLY A 528 4.12 -26.74 -39.95
C GLY A 528 5.24 -26.99 -38.95
N LEU A 529 5.59 -25.99 -38.12
CA LEU A 529 6.57 -26.14 -37.04
C LEU A 529 6.09 -27.09 -35.95
N GLU A 530 4.81 -27.06 -35.60
CA GLU A 530 4.23 -27.94 -34.58
C GLU A 530 4.16 -29.41 -35.06
N GLU A 531 3.81 -29.64 -36.33
CA GLU A 531 3.69 -30.97 -36.94
C GLU A 531 5.05 -31.61 -37.24
N GLU A 532 6.03 -30.85 -37.75
CA GLU A 532 7.30 -31.43 -38.22
C GLU A 532 8.38 -31.55 -37.12
N ALA A 533 8.34 -30.69 -36.09
CA ALA A 533 9.45 -30.60 -35.12
C ALA A 533 9.24 -31.41 -33.83
N GLY A 534 8.07 -31.99 -33.58
CA GLY A 534 7.76 -32.65 -32.30
C GLY A 534 7.98 -31.75 -31.08
N GLY A 535 8.03 -30.43 -31.26
CA GLY A 535 8.52 -29.48 -30.27
C GLY A 535 7.75 -28.18 -30.29
N SER A 536 6.80 -28.03 -29.36
CA SER A 536 6.16 -26.75 -29.04
C SER A 536 7.21 -25.66 -28.74
N GLU A 537 8.40 -26.06 -28.28
CA GLU A 537 9.49 -25.18 -27.89
C GLU A 537 10.02 -24.28 -29.01
N GLY A 538 10.15 -24.77 -30.24
CA GLY A 538 10.63 -23.96 -31.38
C GLY A 538 9.64 -22.86 -31.76
N LEU A 539 8.36 -23.21 -31.79
CA LEU A 539 7.27 -22.26 -32.03
C LEU A 539 7.14 -21.25 -30.89
N GLU A 540 7.25 -21.70 -29.63
CA GLU A 540 7.25 -20.83 -28.45
C GLU A 540 8.38 -19.79 -28.52
N LEU A 541 9.61 -20.21 -28.85
CA LEU A 541 10.75 -19.31 -29.02
C LEU A 541 10.51 -18.30 -30.15
N LEU A 542 10.01 -18.74 -31.29
CA LEU A 542 9.73 -17.86 -32.43
C LEU A 542 8.58 -16.88 -32.14
N ALA A 543 7.55 -17.32 -31.41
CA ALA A 543 6.47 -16.46 -30.93
C ALA A 543 6.97 -15.43 -29.90
N LEU A 544 7.87 -15.83 -29.00
CA LEU A 544 8.51 -14.91 -28.07
C LEU A 544 9.39 -13.89 -28.80
N ALA A 545 10.17 -14.30 -29.80
CA ALA A 545 10.95 -13.39 -30.64
C ALA A 545 10.07 -12.37 -31.38
N HIS A 546 8.94 -12.83 -31.93
CA HIS A 546 7.93 -11.95 -32.54
C HIS A 546 7.40 -10.92 -31.52
N MET A 547 7.00 -11.37 -30.32
CA MET A 547 6.55 -10.51 -29.23
C MET A 547 7.62 -9.50 -28.78
N GLN A 548 8.89 -9.90 -28.75
CA GLN A 548 10.00 -8.99 -28.44
C GLN A 548 9.98 -7.80 -29.38
N ILE A 549 10.03 -8.08 -30.69
CA ILE A 549 10.16 -7.07 -31.74
C ILE A 549 8.94 -6.15 -31.79
N TRP A 550 7.73 -6.72 -31.78
CA TRP A 550 6.50 -5.95 -32.00
C TRP A 550 6.01 -5.22 -30.75
N THR A 551 6.20 -5.80 -29.57
CA THR A 551 5.63 -5.26 -28.32
C THR A 551 6.70 -4.76 -27.36
N MET A 552 7.68 -5.60 -26.99
CA MET A 552 8.55 -5.32 -25.84
C MET A 552 9.62 -4.26 -26.13
N PHE A 553 10.27 -4.31 -27.30
CA PHE A 553 11.24 -3.30 -27.71
C PHE A 553 10.58 -1.92 -27.80
N LYS A 554 9.40 -1.85 -28.42
CA LYS A 554 8.61 -0.61 -28.51
C LYS A 554 8.26 -0.06 -27.14
N GLY A 555 7.76 -0.91 -26.23
CA GLY A 555 7.41 -0.51 -24.87
C GLY A 555 8.61 -0.06 -24.01
N THR A 556 9.80 -0.57 -24.30
CA THR A 556 11.02 -0.25 -23.54
C THR A 556 11.69 1.03 -24.03
N TRP A 557 11.78 1.24 -25.34
CA TRP A 557 12.49 2.40 -25.92
C TRP A 557 11.67 3.69 -25.92
N THR A 558 10.34 3.60 -25.81
CA THR A 558 9.45 4.76 -25.55
C THR A 558 9.55 5.27 -24.11
N LYS A 559 10.21 4.53 -23.21
CA LYS A 559 10.37 4.91 -21.80
C LYS A 559 11.81 5.28 -21.49
N SER A 560 11.99 6.46 -20.87
CA SER A 560 13.31 6.96 -20.45
C SER A 560 13.83 6.27 -19.18
N VAL A 561 15.09 5.83 -19.24
CA VAL A 561 15.88 5.37 -18.08
C VAL A 561 16.04 6.53 -17.08
N ASN A 562 15.98 6.22 -15.79
CA ASN A 562 15.95 7.15 -14.66
C ASN A 562 14.71 8.05 -14.55
N LEU A 563 13.70 7.85 -15.40
CA LEU A 563 12.39 8.51 -15.27
C LEU A 563 11.29 7.49 -14.98
N HIS A 564 11.23 6.42 -15.77
CA HIS A 564 10.21 5.38 -15.65
C HIS A 564 10.74 4.09 -15.02
N TYR A 565 12.03 3.85 -15.16
CA TYR A 565 12.74 2.71 -14.59
C TYR A 565 14.23 3.00 -14.54
N GLY A 566 14.96 2.28 -13.70
CA GLY A 566 16.40 2.45 -13.56
C GLY A 566 16.94 1.62 -12.43
N ARG A 567 18.10 2.00 -11.91
CA ARG A 567 18.79 1.25 -10.86
C ARG A 567 18.12 1.47 -9.50
N SER A 568 18.14 0.44 -8.67
CA SER A 568 17.78 0.57 -7.26
C SER A 568 18.80 1.47 -6.54
N LYS A 569 18.30 2.38 -5.70
CA LYS A 569 19.11 3.15 -4.76
C LYS A 569 19.30 2.39 -3.45
N ALA A 570 18.29 1.64 -3.02
CA ALA A 570 18.36 0.81 -1.82
C ALA A 570 19.27 -0.42 -2.00
N ARG A 571 19.36 -0.95 -3.23
CA ARG A 571 20.18 -2.10 -3.60
C ARG A 571 21.14 -1.74 -4.75
N PRO A 572 22.24 -1.00 -4.50
CA PRO A 572 23.15 -0.53 -5.56
C PRO A 572 23.75 -1.63 -6.42
N ASN A 573 23.96 -2.81 -5.83
CA ASN A 573 24.51 -4.01 -6.48
C ASN A 573 23.44 -4.86 -7.17
N PHE A 574 22.15 -4.51 -7.08
CA PHE A 574 21.09 -5.26 -7.74
C PHE A 574 21.16 -5.04 -9.26
N PRO A 575 21.33 -6.11 -10.06
CA PRO A 575 21.63 -5.95 -11.48
C PRO A 575 20.39 -5.65 -12.33
N LEU A 576 19.18 -5.77 -11.78
CA LEU A 576 17.92 -5.60 -12.51
C LEU A 576 17.31 -4.22 -12.22
N PRO A 577 16.61 -3.62 -13.20
CA PRO A 577 16.00 -2.33 -13.01
C PRO A 577 14.72 -2.43 -12.16
N VAL A 578 14.45 -1.38 -11.39
CA VAL A 578 13.19 -1.18 -10.66
C VAL A 578 12.34 -0.09 -11.33
N PRO A 579 11.01 -0.10 -11.18
CA PRO A 579 10.13 0.98 -11.61
C PRO A 579 10.44 2.27 -10.86
N TYR A 580 10.25 3.42 -11.51
CA TYR A 580 10.41 4.74 -10.88
C TYR A 580 9.05 5.43 -10.78
N SER A 581 8.79 6.07 -9.63
CA SER A 581 7.58 6.87 -9.41
C SER A 581 7.72 8.30 -9.96
N ALA A 582 8.95 8.79 -10.04
CA ALA A 582 9.30 10.09 -10.61
C ALA A 582 10.76 10.09 -11.10
N ALA A 583 11.19 11.20 -11.71
CA ALA A 583 12.57 11.39 -12.15
C ALA A 583 13.56 11.14 -11.00
N ASN A 584 14.45 10.17 -11.18
CA ASN A 584 15.43 9.72 -10.19
C ASN A 584 14.85 9.20 -8.87
N THR A 585 13.57 8.81 -8.83
CA THR A 585 12.92 8.28 -7.63
C THR A 585 12.49 6.83 -7.87
N PRO A 586 13.36 5.83 -7.56
CA PRO A 586 12.99 4.42 -7.67
C PRO A 586 11.88 4.08 -6.68
N ASN A 587 10.99 3.21 -7.10
CA ASN A 587 9.99 2.58 -6.26
C ASN A 587 10.49 1.20 -5.84
N GLU A 588 11.25 1.17 -4.74
CA GLU A 588 12.01 -0.01 -4.29
C GLU A 588 11.13 -1.21 -3.90
N SER A 589 9.85 -0.96 -3.62
CA SER A 589 8.88 -2.00 -3.28
C SER A 589 8.23 -2.66 -4.50
N PHE A 590 8.56 -2.23 -5.72
CA PHE A 590 7.92 -2.71 -6.95
C PHE A 590 8.95 -3.34 -7.89
N GLU A 591 8.49 -4.35 -8.63
CA GLU A 591 9.25 -5.05 -9.67
C GLU A 591 8.37 -5.22 -10.91
N PHE A 592 8.97 -5.42 -12.08
CA PHE A 592 8.18 -5.70 -13.29
C PHE A 592 7.72 -7.16 -13.29
N ALA A 593 6.42 -7.37 -13.49
CA ALA A 593 5.80 -8.70 -13.49
C ALA A 593 6.36 -9.61 -14.60
N ASN A 594 6.55 -9.05 -15.80
CA ASN A 594 6.98 -9.81 -16.95
C ASN A 594 8.52 -9.92 -16.98
N ARG A 595 9.05 -11.14 -16.83
CA ARG A 595 10.49 -11.42 -16.89
C ARG A 595 11.17 -10.88 -18.15
N TRP A 596 10.50 -10.92 -19.29
CA TRP A 596 11.07 -10.45 -20.55
C TRP A 596 11.10 -8.92 -20.62
N GLU A 597 10.14 -8.25 -19.99
CA GLU A 597 10.17 -6.80 -19.82
C GLU A 597 11.32 -6.37 -18.89
N VAL A 598 11.54 -7.09 -17.78
CA VAL A 598 12.69 -6.87 -16.88
C VAL A 598 14.00 -6.93 -17.68
N LEU A 599 14.16 -7.97 -18.51
CA LEU A 599 15.37 -8.17 -19.31
C LEU A 599 15.58 -7.04 -20.33
N ASN A 600 14.55 -6.65 -21.07
CA ASN A 600 14.62 -5.52 -22.00
C ASN A 600 15.06 -4.24 -21.30
N ARG A 601 14.39 -3.92 -20.17
CA ARG A 601 14.70 -2.73 -19.38
C ARG A 601 16.10 -2.81 -18.77
N ALA A 602 16.58 -4.01 -18.40
CA ALA A 602 17.92 -4.22 -17.90
C ALA A 602 18.94 -3.89 -19.01
N CYS A 603 18.82 -4.53 -20.17
CA CYS A 603 19.66 -4.26 -21.34
C CYS A 603 19.68 -2.77 -21.68
N MET A 604 18.51 -2.12 -21.70
CA MET A 604 18.42 -0.68 -21.97
C MET A 604 19.08 0.17 -20.90
N THR A 605 18.92 -0.18 -19.62
CA THR A 605 19.56 0.50 -18.50
C THR A 605 21.09 0.42 -18.62
N TYR A 606 21.65 -0.75 -18.91
CA TYR A 606 23.09 -0.91 -19.14
C TYR A 606 23.57 -0.18 -20.40
N LEU A 607 22.76 -0.19 -21.47
CA LEU A 607 23.10 0.52 -22.70
C LEU A 607 23.22 2.03 -22.48
N VAL A 608 22.31 2.61 -21.68
CA VAL A 608 22.27 4.04 -21.38
C VAL A 608 23.29 4.43 -20.29
N THR A 609 23.30 3.71 -19.17
CA THR A 609 24.06 4.09 -17.97
C THR A 609 25.45 3.47 -17.88
N GLY A 610 25.74 2.42 -18.66
CA GLY A 610 26.96 1.62 -18.51
C GLY A 610 26.93 0.73 -17.27
N LEU A 611 28.09 0.20 -16.87
CA LEU A 611 28.32 -0.44 -15.57
C LEU A 611 28.83 0.63 -14.58
N SER A 612 28.44 0.53 -13.30
CA SER A 612 29.12 1.32 -12.25
C SER A 612 30.48 0.71 -11.92
N ALA A 613 31.36 1.48 -11.28
CA ALA A 613 32.67 0.98 -10.85
C ALA A 613 32.57 -0.30 -9.99
N GLU A 614 31.63 -0.33 -9.05
CA GLU A 614 31.35 -1.49 -8.19
C GLU A 614 30.90 -2.71 -9.00
N GLN A 615 30.01 -2.52 -9.97
CA GLN A 615 29.55 -3.59 -10.85
C GLN A 615 30.64 -4.07 -11.79
N THR A 616 31.48 -3.17 -12.31
CA THR A 616 32.65 -3.54 -13.11
C THR A 616 33.60 -4.40 -12.28
N HIS A 617 33.84 -4.02 -11.02
CA HIS A 617 34.65 -4.82 -10.10
C HIS A 617 34.05 -6.21 -9.86
N GLN A 618 32.75 -6.29 -9.55
CA GLN A 618 32.06 -7.57 -9.39
C GLN A 618 32.09 -8.42 -10.66
N TRP A 619 31.92 -7.82 -11.83
CA TRP A 619 31.99 -8.52 -13.11
C TRP A 619 33.39 -9.08 -13.37
N VAL A 620 34.45 -8.32 -13.04
CA VAL A 620 35.84 -8.80 -13.12
C VAL A 620 36.05 -10.01 -12.21
N ILE A 621 35.57 -9.95 -10.96
CA ILE A 621 35.65 -11.07 -10.01
C ILE A 621 34.91 -12.31 -10.54
N GLU A 622 33.68 -12.16 -11.02
CA GLU A 622 32.91 -13.29 -11.57
C GLU A 622 33.55 -13.86 -12.84
N SER A 623 34.12 -13.02 -13.70
CA SER A 623 34.87 -13.47 -14.89
C SER A 623 36.12 -14.25 -14.51
N GLN A 624 36.87 -13.80 -13.49
CA GLN A 624 38.02 -14.53 -12.95
C GLN A 624 37.60 -15.89 -12.36
N LYS A 625 36.49 -15.95 -11.62
CA LYS A 625 35.94 -17.21 -11.10
C LYS A 625 35.56 -18.16 -12.23
N GLN A 626 34.92 -17.66 -13.28
CA GLN A 626 34.54 -18.48 -14.43
C GLN A 626 35.77 -19.03 -15.15
N LEU A 627 36.78 -18.19 -15.41
CA LEU A 627 38.05 -18.59 -16.01
C LEU A 627 38.71 -19.73 -15.21
N MET A 628 38.75 -19.62 -13.87
CA MET A 628 39.28 -20.68 -13.01
C MET A 628 38.49 -21.99 -13.15
N ARG A 629 37.14 -21.94 -13.23
CA ARG A 629 36.32 -23.15 -13.40
C ARG A 629 36.57 -23.82 -14.76
N GLU A 630 36.67 -23.03 -15.82
CA GLU A 630 36.93 -23.54 -17.17
C GLU A 630 38.32 -24.18 -17.25
N GLU A 631 39.32 -23.58 -16.58
CA GLU A 631 40.67 -24.15 -16.51
C GLU A 631 40.73 -25.41 -15.65
N GLU A 632 40.06 -25.45 -14.49
CA GLU A 632 39.94 -26.66 -13.66
C GLU A 632 39.28 -27.82 -14.43
N GLN A 633 38.29 -27.50 -15.27
CA GLN A 633 37.66 -28.47 -16.19
C GLN A 633 38.62 -28.91 -17.30
N ALA A 634 39.34 -27.97 -17.93
CA ALA A 634 40.28 -28.26 -19.01
C ALA A 634 41.52 -29.05 -18.55
N THR A 635 41.93 -28.89 -17.29
CA THR A 635 43.09 -29.57 -16.71
C THR A 635 42.78 -30.96 -16.16
N GLU A 636 41.50 -31.40 -16.14
CA GLU A 636 41.06 -32.69 -15.56
C GLU A 636 41.58 -32.91 -14.13
N GLY A 637 41.82 -31.84 -13.36
CA GLY A 637 42.43 -31.93 -12.02
C GLY A 637 43.93 -32.24 -12.00
N LYS A 638 44.63 -32.23 -13.14
CA LYS A 638 46.10 -32.32 -13.20
C LYS A 638 46.71 -30.97 -12.83
N THR A 639 47.54 -30.96 -11.80
CA THR A 639 48.17 -29.77 -11.23
C THR A 639 49.26 -29.21 -12.13
N ILE A 640 48.89 -28.36 -13.09
CA ILE A 640 49.82 -27.42 -13.72
C ILE A 640 49.11 -26.08 -13.85
N ALA A 641 49.17 -25.26 -12.80
CA ALA A 641 48.71 -23.88 -12.90
C ALA A 641 49.90 -23.00 -13.33
N PRO A 642 49.76 -22.13 -14.36
CA PRO A 642 50.70 -21.05 -14.60
C PRO A 642 50.80 -20.13 -13.37
N VAL A 643 51.98 -19.60 -13.07
CA VAL A 643 52.28 -18.77 -11.87
C VAL A 643 51.29 -17.61 -11.69
N GLU A 644 50.75 -17.08 -12.78
CA GLU A 644 49.75 -16.00 -12.81
C GLU A 644 48.41 -16.40 -12.16
N TYR A 645 47.98 -17.65 -12.28
CA TYR A 645 46.72 -18.14 -11.70
C TYR A 645 46.79 -18.40 -10.21
N ALA A 646 47.97 -18.81 -9.71
CA ALA A 646 48.19 -18.94 -8.27
C ALA A 646 48.06 -17.57 -7.56
N GLN A 647 48.47 -16.50 -8.24
CA GLN A 647 48.33 -15.13 -7.75
C GLN A 647 46.87 -14.67 -7.74
N ILE A 648 46.11 -14.90 -8.83
CA ILE A 648 44.66 -14.61 -8.88
C ILE A 648 43.92 -15.38 -7.78
N ARG A 649 44.20 -16.68 -7.60
CA ARG A 649 43.56 -17.52 -6.57
C ARG A 649 43.89 -17.08 -5.14
N LYS A 650 45.08 -16.51 -4.93
CA LYS A 650 45.52 -15.95 -3.65
C LYS A 650 44.87 -14.58 -3.36
N ASP A 651 44.64 -13.77 -4.38
CA ASP A 651 44.12 -12.41 -4.24
C ASP A 651 42.58 -12.37 -4.24
N LEU A 652 41.91 -13.39 -4.79
CA LEU A 652 40.44 -13.46 -4.87
C LEU A 652 39.72 -13.33 -3.50
N PRO A 653 40.17 -13.98 -2.40
CA PRO A 653 39.53 -13.83 -1.09
C PRO A 653 39.69 -12.44 -0.48
N ALA A 654 40.67 -11.65 -0.94
CA ALA A 654 40.90 -10.28 -0.50
C ALA A 654 40.16 -9.24 -1.36
N GLN A 655 39.66 -9.63 -2.54
CA GLN A 655 38.90 -8.78 -3.46
C GLN A 655 37.37 -8.94 -3.30
N VAL A 656 36.89 -10.08 -2.78
CA VAL A 656 35.49 -10.32 -2.39
C VAL A 656 35.22 -9.67 -1.05
#